data_AF-A0A2P4Y6B5-F1
#
_entry.id   AF-A0A2P4Y6B5-F1
#
_cell.length_a   1.000
_cell.length_b   1.000
_cell.length_c   1.000
_cell.angle_alpha   90.00
_cell.angle_beta   90.00
_cell.angle_gamma   90.00
#
_symmetry.space_group_name_H-M   'P 1'
#
loop_
_entity.id
_entity.type
_entity.pdbx_description
1 polymer ?
#
loop_
_entity_poly.entity_id
_entity_poly.type
_entity_poly.pdbx_seq_one_letter_code
_entity_poly.pdbx_strand_id
1 'polypeptide(L)'
;MSTSSQDAELPSNDSNFSFNGKNSDLARQLFFRAKAGDSASQINSLEIPSAVQDRLDQLKLEWKKLPGIAQRALLWDSGFGLTENNDPVQIWTLNGHSVADLAVPLDEYLSVGCEEHICIQPDNSTSFTNEWCGGAQMLKAARCVVKDFVDDSGIHAAMWGTGGNPQGIPTPHVRKHEWKDQRDDNSYVVFAIHTLDLADEPAWNACPGLDQNDGYGGLVVPCYTTANITEGIKENMTEVQGSPWVSQWLKEDYAATAKMTSSSHKTFNLMLLIPIIGGYLIVAGFVGIIVYVRHLRKEHAPEEALGPDPRENGTVLTVQAKRENTTSFTGTTNWAYEEEWSNLSLKKTLGSEVLVEKRLPFDSIIFNRVLSKGAYGEVWLADFLGEEVAVKRLLQTKSHLAEEVEDFAKEIYLSASLTHPNIVTFVGVAWNSLDNLTMVLEFFPLGDLQTYLRRSFDLLLWSKDKIHIVLGIALALQYLHSQSPPIIHRDLKSKNILITRNLEAKLSDFGLDTGKLPYHDALTAEGKNKKPFKILADSEAQTGSELPVNDSFAFDGSTSDIARQLYLRHAAGEVIDQVVPNTIPTTVTSRLSSLNVSFDILPGLLQRALLWDSGYVISPENDAVQVWTLGGRSMAKLAVSTVEYDTTGCTQMLTAAKCLMDNFDSDTSSHLAMWSNGGDPDMIPEIPLMQNRHTELAMKVAMGRLLSLVTR
;
A
#
# COMPACT_ATOMS: atom_id res chain seq x y z
N MET A 1 46.16 17.11 22.13
CA MET A 1 46.78 16.07 21.29
C MET A 1 45.81 15.80 20.15
N SER A 2 46.15 16.21 18.94
CA SER A 2 45.36 15.96 17.73
C SER A 2 45.58 14.50 17.35
N THR A 3 44.69 13.62 17.80
CA THR A 3 44.61 12.27 17.24
C THR A 3 44.02 12.42 15.85
N SER A 4 44.81 12.09 14.84
CA SER A 4 44.34 12.08 13.46
C SER A 4 43.16 11.11 13.36
N SER A 5 42.09 11.51 12.68
CA SER A 5 40.93 10.66 12.40
C SER A 5 41.23 9.47 11.47
N GLN A 6 42.51 9.10 11.29
CA GLN A 6 42.94 8.07 10.35
C GLN A 6 43.07 6.67 10.97
N ASP A 7 42.92 6.49 12.29
CA ASP A 7 43.20 5.21 12.97
C ASP A 7 42.25 4.87 14.15
N ALA A 8 41.05 5.46 14.22
CA ALA A 8 40.01 5.08 15.19
C ALA A 8 39.43 3.68 14.89
N GLU A 9 39.55 2.77 15.86
CA GLU A 9 39.03 1.40 15.72
C GLU A 9 37.51 1.38 15.55
N LEU A 10 37.03 0.68 14.52
CA LEU A 10 35.60 0.48 14.28
C LEU A 10 35.01 -0.50 15.31
N PRO A 11 33.73 -0.36 15.68
CA PRO A 11 33.07 -1.31 16.58
C PRO A 11 33.17 -2.75 16.06
N SER A 12 33.64 -3.68 16.92
CA SER A 12 33.68 -5.11 16.62
C SER A 12 32.33 -5.78 16.90
N ASN A 13 32.05 -6.92 16.27
CA ASN A 13 30.79 -7.66 16.46
C ASN A 13 30.53 -8.09 17.93
N ASP A 14 31.57 -8.18 18.77
CA ASP A 14 31.43 -8.53 20.20
C ASP A 14 31.03 -7.32 21.08
N SER A 15 30.96 -6.11 20.50
CA SER A 15 30.57 -4.89 21.20
C SER A 15 29.06 -4.64 21.09
N ASN A 16 28.26 -5.60 21.60
CA ASN A 16 26.80 -5.61 21.52
C ASN A 16 26.17 -4.28 21.99
N PHE A 17 25.77 -3.45 21.03
CA PHE A 17 24.73 -2.46 21.29
C PHE A 17 23.45 -3.23 21.63
N SER A 18 22.83 -2.90 22.75
CA SER A 18 21.57 -3.48 23.17
C SER A 18 20.68 -2.38 23.69
N PHE A 19 19.42 -2.39 23.27
CA PHE A 19 18.41 -1.46 23.74
C PHE A 19 17.91 -1.82 25.15
N ASN A 20 18.79 -1.81 26.14
CA ASN A 20 18.48 -2.12 27.54
C ASN A 20 18.43 -0.86 28.43
N GLY A 21 18.41 0.33 27.81
CA GLY A 21 18.40 1.61 28.51
C GLY A 21 19.74 2.05 29.10
N LYS A 22 20.82 1.26 28.96
CA LYS A 22 22.15 1.62 29.52
C LYS A 22 23.02 2.47 28.62
N ASN A 23 22.63 2.63 27.35
CA ASN A 23 23.35 3.46 26.39
C ASN A 23 22.39 3.93 25.29
N SER A 24 22.77 5.01 24.62
CA SER A 24 22.07 5.62 23.48
C SER A 24 23.02 5.79 22.28
N ASP A 25 23.97 4.87 22.10
CA ASP A 25 24.88 4.86 20.95
C ASP A 25 24.17 4.42 19.65
N LEU A 26 23.20 5.24 19.20
CA LEU A 26 22.42 4.96 17.99
C LEU A 26 23.31 4.89 16.75
N ALA A 27 24.42 5.64 16.72
CA ALA A 27 25.38 5.57 15.63
C ALA A 27 25.98 4.15 15.51
N ARG A 28 26.27 3.47 16.63
CA ARG A 28 26.71 2.08 16.63
C ARG A 28 25.65 1.11 16.13
N GLN A 29 24.39 1.29 16.54
CA GLN A 29 23.29 0.49 15.99
C GLN A 29 23.20 0.67 14.47
N LEU A 30 23.19 1.91 13.99
CA LEU A 30 23.15 2.26 12.57
C LEU A 30 24.35 1.70 11.81
N PHE A 31 25.55 1.69 12.39
CA PHE A 31 26.73 1.04 11.82
C PHE A 31 26.51 -0.46 11.60
N PHE A 32 26.02 -1.18 12.62
CA PHE A 32 25.76 -2.61 12.49
C PHE A 32 24.64 -2.93 11.50
N ARG A 33 23.57 -2.11 11.47
CA ARG A 33 22.50 -2.23 10.46
C ARG A 33 23.06 -2.02 9.04
N ALA A 34 23.89 -0.99 8.83
CA ALA A 34 24.55 -0.76 7.54
C ALA A 34 25.46 -1.94 7.12
N LYS A 35 26.25 -2.50 8.05
CA LYS A 35 27.09 -3.67 7.78
C LYS A 35 26.27 -4.94 7.52
N ALA A 36 25.05 -5.03 8.06
CA ALA A 36 24.09 -6.09 7.76
C ALA A 36 23.40 -5.93 6.38
N GLY A 37 23.61 -4.79 5.70
CA GLY A 37 23.01 -4.50 4.40
C GLY A 37 21.66 -3.79 4.48
N ASP A 38 21.24 -3.37 5.67
CA ASP A 38 20.00 -2.61 5.85
C ASP A 38 20.13 -1.23 5.20
N SER A 39 19.00 -0.65 4.81
CA SER A 39 18.96 0.69 4.21
C SER A 39 17.84 1.52 4.81
N ALA A 40 18.03 2.83 4.82
CA ALA A 40 17.04 3.80 5.26
C ALA A 40 16.90 4.89 4.20
N SER A 41 15.70 5.47 4.13
CA SER A 41 15.40 6.61 3.27
C SER A 41 16.38 7.76 3.54
N GLN A 42 16.86 8.39 2.46
CA GLN A 42 17.68 9.58 2.56
C GLN A 42 16.84 10.79 2.99
N ILE A 43 17.40 11.62 3.86
CA ILE A 43 16.84 12.88 4.32
C ILE A 43 17.28 13.98 3.34
N ASN A 44 16.47 14.19 2.30
CA ASN A 44 16.83 15.05 1.16
C ASN A 44 16.48 16.53 1.34
N SER A 45 15.45 16.83 2.13
CA SER A 45 14.96 18.19 2.40
C SER A 45 15.38 18.62 3.79
N LEU A 46 16.69 18.84 3.97
CA LEU A 46 17.29 19.23 5.25
C LEU A 46 18.14 20.48 5.08
N GLU A 47 17.94 21.49 5.93
CA GLU A 47 18.93 22.54 6.13
C GLU A 47 20.07 21.98 6.99
N ILE A 48 21.20 21.63 6.37
CA ILE A 48 22.31 20.95 7.06
C ILE A 48 22.91 21.90 8.11
N PRO A 49 22.92 21.53 9.41
CA PRO A 49 23.54 22.35 10.44
C PRO A 49 25.04 22.57 10.17
N SER A 50 25.57 23.73 10.52
CA SER A 50 26.98 24.08 10.25
C SER A 50 27.95 23.06 10.83
N ALA A 51 27.71 22.55 12.04
CA ALA A 51 28.54 21.52 12.66
C ALA A 51 28.58 20.21 11.85
N VAL A 52 27.45 19.82 11.23
CA VAL A 52 27.37 18.66 10.35
C VAL A 52 28.08 18.95 9.02
N GLN A 53 27.87 20.15 8.47
CA GLN A 53 28.51 20.60 7.23
C GLN A 53 30.05 20.65 7.36
N ASP A 54 30.57 21.15 8.48
CA ASP A 54 32.01 21.18 8.77
C ASP A 54 32.61 19.77 8.80
N ARG A 55 31.90 18.80 9.40
CA ARG A 55 32.33 17.39 9.39
C ARG A 55 32.30 16.80 7.99
N LEU A 56 31.26 17.06 7.20
CA LEU A 56 31.19 16.62 5.81
C LEU A 56 32.35 17.17 4.98
N ASP A 57 32.66 18.46 5.12
CA ASP A 57 33.74 19.12 4.39
C ASP A 57 35.13 18.58 4.80
N GLN A 58 35.34 18.32 6.09
CA GLN A 58 36.56 17.66 6.58
C GLN A 58 36.73 16.25 5.99
N LEU A 59 35.64 15.50 5.87
CA LEU A 59 35.61 14.15 5.28
C LEU A 59 35.54 14.17 3.75
N LYS A 60 35.35 15.36 3.15
CA LYS A 60 35.09 15.59 1.71
C LYS A 60 33.84 14.88 1.18
N LEU A 61 32.86 14.58 2.02
CA LEU A 61 31.63 13.88 1.67
C LEU A 61 30.52 14.87 1.27
N GLU A 62 29.53 14.38 0.52
CA GLU A 62 28.34 15.16 0.17
C GLU A 62 27.11 14.55 0.83
N TRP A 63 26.36 15.35 1.61
CA TRP A 63 25.16 14.90 2.32
C TRP A 63 24.20 14.09 1.44
N LYS A 64 23.88 14.60 0.24
CA LYS A 64 22.93 13.98 -0.70
C LYS A 64 23.41 12.63 -1.26
N LYS A 65 24.71 12.33 -1.17
CA LYS A 65 25.29 11.07 -1.63
C LYS A 65 25.45 10.03 -0.52
N LEU A 66 25.31 10.44 0.75
CA LEU A 66 25.34 9.51 1.88
C LEU A 66 24.01 8.74 1.95
N PRO A 67 24.00 7.42 2.17
CA PRO A 67 22.77 6.67 2.39
C PRO A 67 22.08 7.14 3.68
N GLY A 68 20.76 6.92 3.79
CA GLY A 68 19.97 7.41 4.93
C GLY A 68 20.48 6.96 6.29
N ILE A 69 20.99 5.73 6.40
CA ILE A 69 21.59 5.22 7.65
C ILE A 69 22.82 6.03 8.06
N ALA A 70 23.70 6.35 7.11
CA ALA A 70 24.89 7.17 7.36
C ALA A 70 24.52 8.62 7.71
N GLN A 71 23.47 9.16 7.08
CA GLN A 71 22.94 10.49 7.40
C GLN A 71 22.42 10.55 8.85
N ARG A 72 21.63 9.55 9.28
CA ARG A 72 21.13 9.45 10.67
C ARG A 72 22.27 9.32 11.67
N ALA A 73 23.26 8.48 11.37
CA ALA A 73 24.41 8.29 12.24
C ALA A 73 25.23 9.57 12.37
N LEU A 74 25.47 10.27 11.26
CA LEU A 74 26.19 11.55 11.26
C LEU A 74 25.42 12.64 12.02
N LEU A 75 24.10 12.73 11.87
CA LEU A 75 23.28 13.70 12.62
C LEU A 75 23.33 13.43 14.11
N TRP A 76 23.02 12.20 14.52
CA TRP A 76 23.01 11.80 15.93
C TRP A 76 24.36 12.02 16.60
N ASP A 77 25.43 11.54 15.97
CA ASP A 77 26.79 11.66 16.46
C ASP A 77 27.28 13.12 16.46
N SER A 78 26.64 14.01 15.68
CA SER A 78 26.91 15.45 15.71
C SER A 78 26.04 16.23 16.71
N GLY A 79 25.17 15.55 17.46
CA GLY A 79 24.28 16.18 18.44
C GLY A 79 23.04 16.80 17.85
N PHE A 80 22.47 16.17 16.82
CA PHE A 80 21.19 16.60 16.23
C PHE A 80 20.19 15.46 16.22
N GLY A 81 18.96 15.79 16.59
CA GLY A 81 17.79 14.97 16.30
C GLY A 81 16.93 15.62 15.21
N LEU A 82 15.79 15.02 14.91
CA LEU A 82 14.89 15.47 13.85
C LEU A 82 13.50 15.80 14.41
N THR A 83 12.89 16.88 13.97
CA THR A 83 11.44 17.09 14.17
C THR A 83 10.63 16.08 13.34
N GLU A 84 9.30 16.08 13.49
CA GLU A 84 8.39 15.31 12.62
C GLU A 84 8.53 15.70 11.14
N ASN A 85 8.81 16.98 10.86
CA ASN A 85 9.03 17.48 9.50
C ASN A 85 10.44 17.19 8.96
N ASN A 86 11.25 16.42 9.70
CA ASN A 86 12.66 16.17 9.43
C ASN A 86 13.55 17.42 9.50
N ASP A 87 13.18 18.45 10.26
CA ASP A 87 14.07 19.58 10.52
C ASP A 87 15.09 19.22 11.60
N PRO A 88 16.37 19.61 11.47
CA PRO A 88 17.37 19.26 12.46
C PRO A 88 17.27 20.14 13.70
N VAL A 89 17.22 19.52 14.87
CA VAL A 89 17.17 20.20 16.16
C VAL A 89 18.43 19.90 16.95
N GLN A 90 19.08 20.96 17.43
CA GLN A 90 20.30 20.86 18.23
C GLN A 90 20.02 20.22 19.59
N ILE A 91 20.87 19.28 19.97
CA ILE A 91 20.93 18.62 21.27
C ILE A 91 22.27 18.99 21.91
N TRP A 92 22.22 19.37 23.19
CA TRP A 92 23.38 19.53 24.07
C TRP A 92 23.35 18.44 25.13
N THR A 93 24.53 17.97 25.55
CA THR A 93 24.65 17.04 26.68
C THR A 93 24.87 17.80 27.98
N LEU A 94 24.52 17.17 29.10
CA LEU A 94 24.71 17.72 30.44
C LEU A 94 25.78 16.95 31.20
N ASN A 95 26.45 17.63 32.14
CA ASN A 95 27.31 17.03 33.16
C ASN A 95 28.42 16.10 32.60
N GLY A 96 28.90 16.36 31.38
CA GLY A 96 29.95 15.57 30.74
C GLY A 96 29.49 14.25 30.10
N HIS A 97 28.18 13.98 30.03
CA HIS A 97 27.65 12.85 29.25
C HIS A 97 27.92 13.04 27.75
N SER A 98 27.94 11.94 27.01
CA SER A 98 28.03 11.94 25.55
C SER A 98 26.67 11.56 24.94
N VAL A 99 26.48 11.77 23.62
CA VAL A 99 25.26 11.31 22.92
C VAL A 99 25.07 9.79 22.97
N ALA A 100 26.13 9.03 23.22
CA ALA A 100 26.07 7.58 23.44
C ALA A 100 25.58 7.19 24.85
N ASP A 101 25.41 8.15 25.76
CA ASP A 101 25.10 7.95 27.18
C ASP A 101 23.99 8.90 27.67
N LEU A 102 23.02 9.20 26.81
CA LEU A 102 21.84 10.00 27.16
C LEU A 102 20.69 9.15 27.68
N ALA A 103 20.63 7.87 27.31
CA ALA A 103 19.66 6.92 27.85
C ALA A 103 19.72 6.93 29.39
N VAL A 104 18.56 7.04 30.03
CA VAL A 104 18.44 7.04 31.49
C VAL A 104 18.16 5.60 31.94
N PRO A 105 19.07 4.95 32.67
CA PRO A 105 18.86 3.60 33.19
C PRO A 105 17.71 3.55 34.20
N LEU A 106 17.08 2.38 34.35
CA LEU A 106 15.96 2.17 35.29
C LEU A 106 16.30 2.60 36.72
N ASP A 107 17.48 2.28 37.24
CA ASP A 107 17.87 2.61 38.61
C ASP A 107 18.00 4.13 38.84
N GLU A 108 18.48 4.87 37.86
CA GLU A 108 18.54 6.34 37.92
C GLU A 108 17.15 6.97 37.78
N TYR A 109 16.31 6.41 36.90
CA TYR A 109 14.91 6.84 36.74
C TYR A 109 14.10 6.63 38.03
N LEU A 110 14.27 5.48 38.69
CA LEU A 110 13.65 5.20 40.00
C LEU A 110 14.20 6.11 41.10
N SER A 111 15.49 6.48 41.04
CA SER A 111 16.13 7.30 42.08
C SER A 111 15.55 8.72 42.19
N VAL A 112 14.94 9.25 41.12
CA VAL A 112 14.26 10.56 41.11
C VAL A 112 12.78 10.46 41.52
N GLY A 113 12.34 9.28 41.97
CA GLY A 113 11.01 9.01 42.48
C GLY A 113 9.96 8.79 41.39
N CYS A 114 10.39 8.32 40.21
CA CYS A 114 9.50 7.92 39.14
C CYS A 114 9.22 6.42 39.18
N GLU A 115 8.09 5.99 38.61
CA GLU A 115 7.66 4.60 38.53
C GLU A 115 7.66 4.12 37.09
N GLU A 116 8.05 2.87 36.91
CA GLU A 116 8.17 2.18 35.64
C GLU A 116 6.95 1.30 35.36
N HIS A 117 6.57 1.25 34.09
CA HIS A 117 5.70 0.23 33.55
C HIS A 117 6.55 -0.84 32.86
N ILE A 118 6.27 -2.12 33.16
CA ILE A 118 7.09 -3.25 32.71
C ILE A 118 6.49 -3.87 31.45
N CYS A 119 7.30 -3.99 30.41
CA CYS A 119 6.93 -4.59 29.13
C CYS A 119 7.84 -5.79 28.80
N ILE A 120 7.24 -6.88 28.34
CA ILE A 120 7.98 -8.06 27.89
C ILE A 120 8.09 -8.01 26.37
N GLN A 121 9.33 -8.01 25.87
CA GLN A 121 9.62 -7.96 24.45
C GLN A 121 9.54 -9.36 23.80
N PRO A 122 9.42 -9.46 22.47
CA PRO A 122 9.30 -10.74 21.77
C PRO A 122 10.49 -11.70 21.96
N ASP A 123 11.69 -11.17 22.22
CA ASP A 123 12.88 -11.95 22.55
C ASP A 123 12.96 -12.38 24.03
N ASN A 124 11.86 -12.18 24.78
CA ASN A 124 11.73 -12.46 26.21
C ASN A 124 12.66 -11.60 27.09
N SER A 125 13.24 -10.53 26.55
CA SER A 125 13.87 -9.48 27.34
C SER A 125 12.81 -8.52 27.90
N THR A 126 13.20 -7.75 28.91
CA THR A 126 12.31 -6.78 29.57
C THR A 126 12.67 -5.37 29.14
N SER A 127 11.66 -4.62 28.73
CA SER A 127 11.71 -3.18 28.55
C SER A 127 10.86 -2.47 29.60
N PHE A 128 11.15 -1.20 29.81
CA PHE A 128 10.49 -0.34 30.80
C PHE A 128 10.08 0.96 30.13
N THR A 129 8.88 1.45 30.41
CA THR A 129 8.39 2.77 29.97
C THR A 129 7.88 3.56 31.18
N ASN A 130 7.65 4.87 31.03
CA ASN A 130 7.18 5.68 32.15
C ASN A 130 5.74 5.31 32.55
N GLU A 131 5.52 4.97 33.82
CA GLU A 131 4.17 4.96 34.38
C GLU A 131 3.95 6.28 35.12
N TRP A 132 4.41 6.41 36.35
CA TRP A 132 4.15 7.59 37.16
C TRP A 132 5.41 8.44 37.33
N CYS A 133 5.48 9.58 36.64
CA CYS A 133 6.63 10.48 36.76
C CYS A 133 6.24 11.92 36.43
N GLY A 134 6.31 12.83 37.42
CA GLY A 134 6.08 14.24 37.17
C GLY A 134 7.20 14.86 36.32
N GLY A 135 6.90 15.91 35.56
CA GLY A 135 7.90 16.51 34.65
C GLY A 135 9.15 17.00 35.36
N ALA A 136 9.01 17.62 36.54
CA ALA A 136 10.15 18.04 37.35
C ALA A 136 10.99 16.87 37.90
N GLN A 137 10.41 15.69 38.12
CA GLN A 137 11.14 14.51 38.55
C GLN A 137 11.92 13.92 37.38
N MET A 138 11.24 13.73 36.26
CA MET A 138 11.81 13.20 35.02
C MET A 138 13.01 14.01 34.56
N LEU A 139 12.87 15.34 34.57
CA LEU A 139 13.93 16.26 34.18
C LEU A 139 15.16 16.15 35.09
N LYS A 140 15.02 15.81 36.39
CA LYS A 140 16.19 15.60 37.26
C LYS A 140 17.08 14.43 36.81
N ALA A 141 16.50 13.45 36.10
CA ALA A 141 17.25 12.33 35.53
C ALA A 141 17.72 12.61 34.08
N ALA A 142 17.21 13.67 33.43
CA ALA A 142 17.55 14.00 32.05
C ALA A 142 19.02 14.39 31.90
N ARG A 143 19.66 13.90 30.82
CA ARG A 143 21.09 14.09 30.54
C ARG A 143 21.35 15.01 29.35
N CYS A 144 20.31 15.64 28.82
CA CYS A 144 20.35 16.45 27.61
C CYS A 144 19.46 17.68 27.70
N VAL A 145 19.80 18.67 26.89
CA VAL A 145 18.97 19.84 26.59
C VAL A 145 18.75 19.88 25.08
N VAL A 146 17.53 20.17 24.67
CA VAL A 146 17.12 20.28 23.27
C VAL A 146 16.78 21.73 22.98
N LYS A 147 17.16 22.20 21.79
CA LYS A 147 16.78 23.55 21.32
C LYS A 147 15.27 23.63 21.20
N ASP A 148 14.69 24.62 21.84
CA ASP A 148 13.25 24.85 21.77
C ASP A 148 12.80 25.10 20.32
N PHE A 149 11.69 24.47 19.95
CA PHE A 149 11.01 24.65 18.68
C PHE A 149 9.50 24.51 18.87
N VAL A 150 8.74 25.00 17.89
CA VAL A 150 7.28 24.86 17.87
C VAL A 150 6.93 23.46 17.41
N ASP A 151 6.19 22.76 18.25
CA ASP A 151 5.72 21.40 17.99
C ASP A 151 4.24 21.34 18.38
N ASP A 152 3.38 21.31 17.37
CA ASP A 152 1.92 21.33 17.53
C ASP A 152 1.33 19.91 17.47
N SER A 153 2.18 18.87 17.53
CA SER A 153 1.78 17.47 17.32
C SER A 153 0.92 16.89 18.45
N GLY A 154 0.91 17.51 19.64
CA GLY A 154 0.01 17.15 20.75
C GLY A 154 0.06 15.65 21.12
N ILE A 155 1.28 15.10 21.20
CA ILE A 155 1.49 13.65 21.25
C ILE A 155 1.15 13.02 22.60
N HIS A 156 0.70 11.76 22.53
CA HIS A 156 0.40 10.93 23.69
C HIS A 156 1.33 9.71 23.78
N ALA A 157 2.64 9.94 23.73
CA ALA A 157 3.67 8.89 23.75
C ALA A 157 4.49 8.94 25.04
N ALA A 158 5.29 7.91 25.30
CA ALA A 158 6.21 7.88 26.43
C ALA A 158 7.19 9.07 26.40
N MET A 159 7.63 9.53 27.56
CA MET A 159 8.70 10.53 27.72
C MET A 159 10.00 9.90 28.23
N TRP A 160 9.92 8.67 28.72
CA TRP A 160 11.06 7.83 29.06
C TRP A 160 10.75 6.38 28.73
N GLY A 161 11.70 5.69 28.13
CA GLY A 161 11.52 4.33 27.66
C GLY A 161 12.86 3.63 27.43
N THR A 162 12.88 2.34 27.69
CA THR A 162 13.98 1.41 27.39
C THR A 162 13.42 0.30 26.49
N GLY A 163 14.27 -0.54 25.92
CA GLY A 163 13.82 -1.48 24.90
C GLY A 163 14.02 -0.94 23.49
N GLY A 164 13.87 -1.83 22.53
CA GLY A 164 14.20 -1.55 21.14
C GLY A 164 14.38 -2.83 20.34
N ASN A 165 13.90 -2.80 19.10
CA ASN A 165 14.06 -3.89 18.16
C ASN A 165 15.55 -4.02 17.77
N PRO A 166 16.23 -5.15 18.02
CA PRO A 166 17.64 -5.33 17.66
C PRO A 166 17.90 -5.21 16.15
N GLN A 167 16.89 -5.45 15.31
CA GLN A 167 16.95 -5.29 13.86
C GLN A 167 16.38 -3.94 13.40
N GLY A 168 15.87 -3.12 14.32
CA GLY A 168 15.34 -1.79 14.01
C GLY A 168 16.44 -0.80 13.61
N ILE A 169 16.08 0.12 12.72
CA ILE A 169 16.89 1.26 12.30
C ILE A 169 16.41 2.49 13.08
N PRO A 170 17.09 2.90 14.17
CA PRO A 170 16.59 4.00 14.99
C PRO A 170 16.71 5.34 14.25
N THR A 171 15.67 6.16 14.37
CA THR A 171 15.71 7.56 13.95
C THR A 171 15.47 8.45 15.15
N PRO A 172 16.41 9.35 15.53
CA PRO A 172 16.26 10.20 16.70
C PRO A 172 15.26 11.34 16.44
N HIS A 173 13.97 11.07 16.64
CA HIS A 173 12.91 12.06 16.56
C HIS A 173 12.77 12.81 17.88
N VAL A 174 12.89 14.13 17.83
CA VAL A 174 12.70 15.00 18.98
C VAL A 174 11.25 15.44 18.99
N ARG A 175 10.57 15.22 20.11
CA ARG A 175 9.17 15.60 20.28
C ARG A 175 8.94 16.35 21.58
N LYS A 176 7.99 17.27 21.57
CA LYS A 176 7.60 18.08 22.72
C LYS A 176 6.40 17.47 23.41
N HIS A 177 6.51 17.27 24.72
CA HIS A 177 5.41 16.82 25.58
C HIS A 177 5.02 17.93 26.54
N GLU A 178 3.77 18.37 26.46
CA GLU A 178 3.21 19.39 27.35
C GLU A 178 1.94 18.87 28.02
N TRP A 179 1.88 18.97 29.34
CA TRP A 179 0.68 18.57 30.09
C TRP A 179 0.56 19.34 31.40
N LYS A 180 -0.67 19.38 31.93
CA LYS A 180 -0.94 19.80 33.31
C LYS A 180 -1.08 18.56 34.17
N ASP A 181 -0.19 18.36 35.13
CA ASP A 181 -0.25 17.21 36.03
C ASP A 181 -1.39 17.41 37.05
N GLN A 182 -2.28 16.43 37.12
CA GLN A 182 -3.49 16.53 37.94
C GLN A 182 -3.21 16.43 39.45
N ARG A 183 -2.02 15.96 39.85
CA ARG A 183 -1.67 15.73 41.26
C ARG A 183 -1.15 16.98 41.95
N ASP A 184 -0.38 17.79 41.23
CA ASP A 184 0.24 19.01 41.76
C ASP A 184 -0.25 20.30 41.08
N ASP A 185 -1.14 20.18 40.11
CA ASP A 185 -1.73 21.27 39.31
C ASP A 185 -0.70 22.12 38.53
N ASN A 186 0.52 21.61 38.36
CA ASN A 186 1.58 22.29 37.61
C ASN A 186 1.56 21.90 36.13
N SER A 187 1.97 22.83 35.27
CA SER A 187 2.19 22.56 33.85
C SER A 187 3.65 22.21 33.60
N TYR A 188 3.88 21.14 32.85
CA TYR A 188 5.20 20.62 32.53
C TYR A 188 5.43 20.63 31.03
N VAL A 189 6.68 20.89 30.65
CA VAL A 189 7.18 20.76 29.28
C VAL A 189 8.43 19.90 29.35
N VAL A 190 8.39 18.74 28.70
CA VAL A 190 9.52 17.81 28.58
C VAL A 190 9.72 17.50 27.11
N PHE A 191 10.94 17.63 26.63
CA PHE A 191 11.27 17.17 25.28
C PHE A 191 11.77 15.73 25.41
N ALA A 192 11.38 14.87 24.48
CA ALA A 192 11.82 13.49 24.47
C ALA A 192 12.42 13.17 23.09
N ILE A 193 13.56 12.48 23.10
CA ILE A 193 14.15 11.90 21.90
C ILE A 193 13.63 10.47 21.79
N HIS A 194 12.74 10.28 20.85
CA HIS A 194 12.20 9.00 20.44
C HIS A 194 13.08 8.36 19.39
N THR A 195 13.19 7.04 19.40
CA THR A 195 13.95 6.29 18.39
C THR A 195 13.08 5.65 17.32
N LEU A 196 11.75 5.73 17.49
CA LEU A 196 10.75 5.18 16.58
C LEU A 196 9.92 6.29 15.93
N ASP A 197 9.33 5.95 14.78
CA ASP A 197 8.29 6.77 14.16
C ASP A 197 7.04 6.77 15.04
N LEU A 198 6.25 7.85 15.00
CA LEU A 198 5.13 8.03 15.93
C LEU A 198 4.08 6.90 15.84
N ALA A 199 3.91 6.29 14.66
CA ALA A 199 3.01 5.16 14.47
C ALA A 199 3.44 3.89 15.22
N ASP A 200 4.74 3.77 15.50
CA ASP A 200 5.35 2.64 16.21
C ASP A 200 5.51 2.90 17.71
N GLU A 201 5.20 4.10 18.19
CA GLU A 201 5.25 4.45 19.61
C GLU A 201 3.93 4.05 20.31
N PRO A 202 3.99 3.27 21.39
CA PRO A 202 2.81 3.03 22.23
C PRO A 202 2.42 4.30 23.01
N ALA A 203 1.20 4.29 23.57
CA ALA A 203 0.82 5.30 24.56
C ALA A 203 1.79 5.26 25.76
N TRP A 204 1.98 6.40 26.43
CA TRP A 204 2.97 6.52 27.51
C TRP A 204 2.87 5.43 28.58
N ASN A 205 1.66 4.95 28.89
CA ASN A 205 1.37 3.92 29.89
C ASN A 205 1.08 2.53 29.30
N ALA A 206 1.47 2.28 28.05
CA ALA A 206 1.17 1.04 27.36
C ALA A 206 2.44 0.34 26.85
N CYS A 207 2.38 -0.98 26.76
CA CYS A 207 3.37 -1.76 26.04
C CYS A 207 3.06 -1.78 24.53
N PRO A 208 4.09 -1.86 23.68
CA PRO A 208 3.91 -1.94 22.23
C PRO A 208 3.14 -3.19 21.82
N GLY A 209 2.17 -3.02 20.91
CA GLY A 209 1.52 -4.11 20.20
C GLY A 209 2.42 -4.76 19.15
N LEU A 210 2.05 -5.93 18.63
CA LEU A 210 2.81 -6.59 17.54
C LEU A 210 2.86 -5.75 16.25
N ASP A 211 1.92 -4.82 16.09
CA ASP A 211 1.83 -3.88 14.99
C ASP A 211 2.63 -2.59 15.20
N GLN A 212 3.26 -2.44 16.37
CA GLN A 212 4.10 -1.31 16.77
C GLN A 212 5.53 -1.80 17.01
N ASN A 213 6.45 -1.51 16.09
CA ASN A 213 7.84 -1.96 16.17
C ASN A 213 8.00 -3.48 16.45
N ASP A 214 7.18 -4.32 15.83
CA ASP A 214 7.13 -5.78 16.01
C ASP A 214 6.88 -6.23 17.47
N GLY A 215 6.29 -5.39 18.32
CA GLY A 215 6.11 -5.65 19.75
C GLY A 215 7.33 -5.32 20.61
N TYR A 216 8.40 -4.77 20.04
CA TYR A 216 9.53 -4.26 20.81
C TYR A 216 9.28 -2.82 21.27
N GLY A 217 9.77 -2.47 22.46
CA GLY A 217 9.69 -1.10 22.96
C GLY A 217 10.55 -0.13 22.14
N GLY A 218 10.47 1.15 22.45
CA GLY A 218 11.38 2.18 21.92
C GLY A 218 12.31 2.71 23.02
N LEU A 219 13.54 3.05 22.66
CA LEU A 219 14.36 3.88 23.53
C LEU A 219 13.82 5.31 23.44
N VAL A 220 13.42 5.87 24.58
CA VAL A 220 12.92 7.24 24.69
C VAL A 220 13.72 7.97 25.76
N VAL A 221 14.34 9.08 25.36
CA VAL A 221 15.29 9.82 26.20
C VAL A 221 14.71 11.19 26.59
N PRO A 222 14.43 11.45 27.87
CA PRO A 222 13.94 12.75 28.32
C PRO A 222 15.06 13.79 28.31
N CYS A 223 14.73 15.00 27.84
CA CYS A 223 15.59 16.17 27.77
C CYS A 223 14.86 17.43 28.24
N TYR A 224 15.64 18.40 28.72
CA TYR A 224 15.16 19.76 28.94
C TYR A 224 14.93 20.50 27.62
N THR A 225 14.13 21.56 27.64
CA THR A 225 14.08 22.59 26.57
C THR A 225 14.93 23.80 26.94
N THR A 226 15.60 24.42 25.96
CA THR A 226 16.29 25.69 26.16
C THR A 226 15.38 26.83 26.66
N ALA A 227 14.05 26.72 26.47
CA ALA A 227 13.10 27.73 26.95
C ALA A 227 12.87 27.68 28.47
N ASN A 228 13.11 26.53 29.11
CA ASN A 228 12.74 26.28 30.51
C ASN A 228 13.88 25.59 31.29
N ILE A 229 15.05 26.25 31.34
CA ILE A 229 16.22 25.81 32.10
C ILE A 229 16.75 26.90 33.02
N THR A 230 17.39 26.49 34.12
CA THR A 230 18.09 27.40 35.04
C THR A 230 19.48 27.75 34.51
N GLU A 231 20.07 28.82 35.03
CA GLU A 231 21.44 29.22 34.63
C GLU A 231 22.47 28.11 34.95
N GLY A 232 22.29 27.37 36.05
CA GLY A 232 23.17 26.24 36.38
C GLY A 232 23.09 25.08 35.38
N ILE A 233 21.92 24.81 34.81
CA ILE A 233 21.80 23.81 33.72
C ILE A 233 22.48 24.35 32.47
N LYS A 234 22.28 25.64 32.16
CA LYS A 234 22.85 26.30 30.99
C LYS A 234 24.39 26.32 31.02
N GLU A 235 24.99 26.54 32.19
CA GLU A 235 26.45 26.48 32.39
C GLU A 235 27.02 25.06 32.20
N ASN A 236 26.22 24.02 32.42
CA ASN A 236 26.61 22.62 32.28
C ASN A 236 26.32 22.04 30.88
N MET A 237 25.70 22.80 29.98
CA MET A 237 25.44 22.38 28.60
C MET A 237 26.75 22.27 27.82
N THR A 238 26.93 21.14 27.15
CA THR A 238 28.08 20.88 26.29
C THR A 238 27.60 20.60 24.86
N GLU A 239 28.20 21.28 23.88
CA GLU A 239 28.00 20.94 22.47
C GLU A 239 28.61 19.58 22.15
N VAL A 240 27.87 18.76 21.42
CA VAL A 240 28.30 17.40 21.07
C VAL A 240 29.50 17.45 20.16
N GLN A 241 30.52 16.68 20.51
CA GLN A 241 31.68 16.44 19.66
C GLN A 241 31.54 15.06 19.02
N GLY A 242 31.55 15.04 17.69
CA GLY A 242 31.44 13.80 16.92
C GLY A 242 32.54 12.81 17.23
N SER A 243 32.18 11.53 17.29
CA SER A 243 33.14 10.47 17.59
C SER A 243 34.12 10.26 16.43
N PRO A 244 35.41 9.98 16.73
CA PRO A 244 36.40 9.69 15.69
C PRO A 244 36.04 8.46 14.85
N TRP A 245 35.42 7.44 15.45
CA TRP A 245 35.12 6.18 14.77
C TRP A 245 33.96 6.33 13.76
N VAL A 246 32.93 7.14 14.04
CA VAL A 246 31.88 7.44 13.04
C VAL A 246 32.49 8.15 11.84
N SER A 247 33.40 9.10 12.10
CA SER A 247 34.11 9.82 11.04
C SER A 247 34.98 8.89 10.20
N GLN A 248 35.64 7.90 10.82
CA GLN A 248 36.39 6.86 10.13
C GLN A 248 35.49 5.95 9.30
N TRP A 249 34.40 5.45 9.89
CA TRP A 249 33.42 4.62 9.19
C TRP A 249 32.91 5.32 7.92
N LEU A 250 32.47 6.58 8.06
CA LEU A 250 31.94 7.34 6.93
C LEU A 250 32.97 7.53 5.83
N LYS A 251 34.24 7.74 6.21
CA LYS A 251 35.33 7.90 5.27
C LYS A 251 35.66 6.58 4.56
N GLU A 252 35.76 5.47 5.27
CA GLU A 252 36.10 4.16 4.69
C GLU A 252 35.01 3.67 3.75
N ASP A 253 33.75 3.73 4.17
CA ASP A 253 32.64 3.14 3.41
C ASP A 253 32.13 4.08 2.31
N TYR A 254 32.27 5.41 2.47
CA TYR A 254 31.66 6.38 1.55
C TYR A 254 32.65 7.35 0.89
N ALA A 255 33.97 7.15 0.98
CA ALA A 255 34.95 7.99 0.28
C ALA A 255 34.72 8.11 -1.24
N ALA A 256 34.11 7.10 -1.89
CA ALA A 256 33.77 7.15 -3.31
C ALA A 256 32.70 8.22 -3.64
N THR A 257 31.95 8.68 -2.64
CA THR A 257 30.96 9.76 -2.79
C THR A 257 31.58 11.16 -2.70
N ALA A 258 32.89 11.25 -2.42
CA ALA A 258 33.55 12.51 -2.15
C ALA A 258 33.50 13.51 -3.32
N LYS A 259 33.42 14.81 -3.00
CA LYS A 259 33.54 15.90 -3.97
C LYS A 259 34.82 15.70 -4.78
N MET A 260 34.71 15.61 -6.10
CA MET A 260 35.85 15.86 -6.98
C MET A 260 36.27 17.32 -6.81
N THR A 261 37.16 17.58 -5.86
CA THR A 261 37.89 18.84 -5.80
C THR A 261 38.81 18.88 -7.02
N SER A 262 38.53 19.79 -7.93
CA SER A 262 39.40 20.19 -9.03
C SER A 262 40.71 20.75 -8.48
N SER A 263 41.69 19.89 -8.20
CA SER A 263 43.08 20.32 -8.12
C SER A 263 44.05 19.22 -8.55
N SER A 264 44.26 19.12 -9.86
CA SER A 264 45.59 18.85 -10.38
C SER A 264 45.63 19.35 -11.81
N HIS A 265 46.25 20.51 -12.02
CA HIS A 265 46.70 20.93 -13.34
C HIS A 265 47.62 19.85 -13.91
N LYS A 266 47.08 18.93 -14.71
CA LYS A 266 47.86 18.28 -15.77
C LYS A 266 47.56 19.05 -17.04
N THR A 267 48.55 19.83 -17.46
CA THR A 267 48.62 20.54 -18.73
C THR A 267 48.17 19.64 -19.89
N PHE A 268 47.05 20.00 -20.51
CA PHE A 268 46.61 19.42 -21.77
C PHE A 268 47.65 19.76 -22.85
N ASN A 269 48.33 18.75 -23.39
CA ASN A 269 49.35 18.94 -24.40
C ASN A 269 48.68 19.07 -25.79
N LEU A 270 48.59 20.31 -26.27
CA LEU A 270 47.96 20.71 -27.54
C LEU A 270 48.60 20.04 -28.79
N MET A 271 49.79 19.42 -28.64
CA MET A 271 50.51 18.73 -29.72
C MET A 271 49.83 17.44 -30.23
N LEU A 272 48.88 16.86 -29.48
CA LEU A 272 48.19 15.63 -29.88
C LEU A 272 47.08 15.83 -30.93
N LEU A 273 46.68 17.08 -31.22
CA LEU A 273 45.63 17.39 -32.22
C LEU A 273 46.18 17.64 -33.63
N ILE A 274 47.49 17.86 -33.76
CA ILE A 274 48.16 18.16 -35.03
C ILE A 274 48.08 17.00 -36.05
N PRO A 275 48.22 15.70 -35.66
CA PRO A 275 48.13 14.59 -36.62
C PRO A 275 46.71 14.38 -37.16
N ILE A 276 45.69 14.67 -36.35
CA ILE A 276 44.28 14.44 -36.68
C ILE A 276 43.80 15.48 -37.69
N ILE A 277 44.16 16.75 -37.47
CA ILE A 277 43.86 17.84 -38.41
C ILE A 277 44.64 17.66 -39.72
N GLY A 278 45.90 17.23 -39.63
CA GLY A 278 46.72 16.90 -40.82
C GLY A 278 46.13 15.77 -41.65
N GLY A 279 45.66 14.69 -41.02
CA GLY A 279 45.00 13.58 -41.71
C GLY A 279 43.72 14.00 -42.42
N TYR A 280 42.91 14.86 -41.80
CA TYR A 280 41.66 15.33 -42.40
C TYR A 280 41.89 16.19 -43.64
N LEU A 281 42.90 17.07 -43.63
CA LEU A 281 43.23 17.93 -44.77
C LEU A 281 43.75 17.14 -45.99
N ILE A 282 44.48 16.04 -45.77
CA ILE A 282 44.96 15.18 -46.85
C ILE A 282 43.78 14.44 -47.51
N VAL A 283 42.84 13.92 -46.71
CA VAL A 283 41.65 13.22 -47.23
C VAL A 283 40.75 14.19 -48.01
N ALA A 284 40.51 15.39 -47.47
CA ALA A 284 39.74 16.41 -48.16
C ALA A 284 40.39 16.85 -49.49
N GLY A 285 41.72 16.97 -49.53
CA GLY A 285 42.48 17.26 -50.75
C GLY A 285 42.33 16.17 -51.82
N PHE A 286 42.40 14.89 -51.43
CA PHE A 286 42.22 13.76 -52.35
C PHE A 286 40.80 13.71 -52.93
N VAL A 287 39.77 13.96 -52.12
CA VAL A 287 38.38 14.02 -52.58
C VAL A 287 38.18 15.18 -53.56
N GLY A 288 38.76 16.35 -53.27
CA GLY A 288 38.74 17.51 -54.17
C GLY A 288 39.36 17.23 -55.54
N ILE A 289 40.51 16.54 -55.58
CA ILE A 289 41.18 16.16 -56.84
C ILE A 289 40.35 15.16 -57.65
N ILE A 290 39.69 14.18 -57.01
CA ILE A 290 38.83 13.21 -57.69
C ILE A 290 37.62 13.91 -58.33
N VAL A 291 37.01 14.88 -57.64
CA VAL A 291 35.90 15.66 -58.18
C VAL A 291 36.37 16.55 -59.34
N TYR A 292 37.54 17.18 -59.22
CA TYR A 292 38.13 17.99 -60.29
C TYR A 292 38.44 17.18 -61.56
N VAL A 293 39.04 15.99 -61.42
CA VAL A 293 39.33 15.08 -62.54
C VAL A 293 38.05 14.53 -63.19
N ARG A 294 36.99 14.31 -62.40
CA ARG A 294 35.67 13.92 -62.92
C ARG A 294 34.95 15.06 -63.64
N HIS A 295 35.20 16.31 -63.25
CA HIS A 295 34.65 17.47 -63.94
C HIS A 295 35.32 17.69 -65.31
N LEU A 296 36.63 17.43 -65.41
CA LEU A 296 37.39 17.55 -66.66
C LEU A 296 37.16 16.42 -67.69
N ARG A 297 36.44 15.35 -67.33
CA ARG A 297 36.11 14.22 -68.24
C ARG A 297 34.70 14.27 -68.82
N LYS A 298 34.02 15.42 -68.75
CA LYS A 298 32.65 15.63 -69.25
C LYS A 298 32.55 16.45 -70.55
N GLU A 299 33.57 16.40 -71.38
CA GLU A 299 33.44 16.73 -72.80
C GLU A 299 33.79 15.51 -73.63
N HIS A 300 32.95 15.21 -74.64
CA HIS A 300 32.96 14.10 -75.62
C HIS A 300 31.98 12.93 -75.31
N ALA A 301 30.74 13.09 -75.78
CA ALA A 301 29.85 12.02 -76.25
C ALA A 301 30.30 11.56 -77.66
N PRO A 302 29.93 10.35 -78.17
CA PRO A 302 28.64 10.10 -78.87
C PRO A 302 28.13 8.64 -78.65
N GLU A 303 27.09 8.06 -79.25
CA GLU A 303 25.77 8.40 -79.83
C GLU A 303 25.18 7.03 -80.30
N GLU A 304 23.85 6.85 -80.16
CA GLU A 304 22.92 5.92 -80.86
C GLU A 304 23.11 4.38 -80.92
N ALA A 305 22.05 3.61 -80.55
CA ALA A 305 21.05 3.06 -81.52
C ALA A 305 20.04 2.04 -80.91
N LEU A 306 18.75 2.27 -81.23
CA LEU A 306 17.54 1.42 -81.42
C LEU A 306 17.19 0.16 -80.53
N GLY A 307 15.90 0.07 -80.14
CA GLY A 307 15.21 -0.97 -79.31
C GLY A 307 14.87 -2.31 -80.00
N PRO A 308 13.78 -3.07 -79.69
CA PRO A 308 12.66 -2.90 -78.73
C PRO A 308 12.32 -4.16 -77.83
N ASP A 309 11.25 -4.04 -77.02
CA ASP A 309 10.47 -4.96 -76.11
C ASP A 309 9.94 -6.28 -76.78
N PRO A 310 9.17 -7.26 -76.18
CA PRO A 310 8.70 -7.55 -74.79
C PRO A 310 8.65 -9.06 -74.33
N ARG A 311 8.06 -9.29 -73.12
CA ARG A 311 7.33 -10.50 -72.59
C ARG A 311 8.21 -11.56 -71.87
N GLU A 312 7.78 -12.38 -70.90
CA GLU A 312 6.51 -12.68 -70.21
C GLU A 312 6.81 -13.60 -69.00
N ASN A 313 5.79 -13.83 -68.17
CA ASN A 313 5.51 -15.00 -67.31
C ASN A 313 6.05 -15.09 -65.88
N GLY A 314 5.07 -15.16 -64.98
CA GLY A 314 5.22 -15.56 -63.58
C GLY A 314 4.96 -17.03 -63.32
N THR A 315 4.87 -17.40 -62.04
CA THR A 315 4.19 -18.61 -61.58
C THR A 315 3.77 -18.47 -60.11
N VAL A 316 2.52 -18.85 -59.85
CA VAL A 316 1.83 -19.09 -58.57
C VAL A 316 1.88 -20.60 -58.28
N LEU A 317 1.69 -21.04 -57.02
CA LEU A 317 0.95 -22.24 -56.51
C LEU A 317 1.46 -22.57 -55.09
N THR A 318 0.76 -22.25 -53.99
CA THR A 318 -0.40 -22.88 -53.30
C THR A 318 -0.13 -24.10 -52.41
N VAL A 319 -0.43 -23.91 -51.11
CA VAL A 319 -1.32 -24.68 -50.19
C VAL A 319 -1.08 -26.20 -49.97
N GLN A 320 -0.93 -26.62 -48.69
CA GLN A 320 -1.81 -27.62 -48.06
C GLN A 320 -1.65 -27.78 -46.54
N ALA A 321 -2.80 -27.89 -45.86
CA ALA A 321 -2.99 -28.24 -44.45
C ALA A 321 -3.13 -29.77 -44.27
N LYS A 322 -2.86 -30.29 -43.07
CA LYS A 322 -3.30 -31.65 -42.66
C LYS A 322 -3.57 -31.75 -41.15
N ARG A 323 -4.62 -32.50 -40.83
CA ARG A 323 -5.34 -32.70 -39.57
C ARG A 323 -5.02 -34.08 -38.96
N GLU A 324 -5.00 -34.11 -37.62
CA GLU A 324 -5.21 -35.19 -36.61
C GLU A 324 -4.60 -36.60 -36.77
N ASN A 325 -4.08 -37.14 -35.66
CA ASN A 325 -4.42 -38.50 -35.22
C ASN A 325 -4.20 -38.73 -33.71
N THR A 326 -5.17 -39.45 -33.15
CA THR A 326 -5.38 -39.93 -31.77
C THR A 326 -4.50 -41.14 -31.43
N THR A 327 -4.03 -41.24 -30.18
CA THR A 327 -3.74 -42.54 -29.53
C THR A 327 -4.10 -42.51 -28.05
N SER A 328 -4.95 -43.47 -27.67
CA SER A 328 -5.36 -43.83 -26.31
C SER A 328 -4.24 -44.52 -25.53
N PHE A 329 -4.11 -44.24 -24.24
CA PHE A 329 -3.46 -45.15 -23.29
C PHE A 329 -4.24 -45.18 -21.97
N THR A 330 -4.65 -46.39 -21.59
CA THR A 330 -5.41 -46.74 -20.39
C THR A 330 -4.50 -46.87 -19.17
N GLY A 331 -4.92 -46.31 -18.04
CA GLY A 331 -4.31 -46.52 -16.73
C GLY A 331 -5.28 -46.14 -15.61
N THR A 332 -6.10 -47.10 -15.18
CA THR A 332 -6.99 -47.01 -14.03
C THR A 332 -6.23 -47.14 -12.71
N THR A 333 -6.42 -46.21 -11.78
CA THR A 333 -6.52 -46.48 -10.33
C THR A 333 -7.33 -45.38 -9.62
N ASN A 334 -8.48 -45.79 -9.06
CA ASN A 334 -9.28 -45.25 -7.94
C ASN A 334 -9.72 -43.77 -7.89
N TRP A 335 -10.99 -43.51 -8.20
CA TRP A 335 -11.75 -42.28 -7.83
C TRP A 335 -13.25 -42.52 -7.51
N ALA A 336 -13.68 -43.77 -7.28
CA ALA A 336 -15.11 -44.09 -7.14
C ALA A 336 -15.77 -43.64 -5.82
N TYR A 337 -15.02 -43.18 -4.81
CA TYR A 337 -15.59 -42.80 -3.50
C TYR A 337 -16.02 -41.33 -3.40
N GLU A 338 -15.54 -40.43 -4.28
CA GLU A 338 -15.86 -39.00 -4.22
C GLU A 338 -17.14 -38.61 -5.00
N GLU A 339 -17.48 -39.34 -6.07
CA GLU A 339 -18.70 -39.09 -6.87
C GLU A 339 -19.99 -39.46 -6.13
N GLU A 340 -19.97 -40.48 -5.28
CA GLU A 340 -21.19 -40.94 -4.59
C GLU A 340 -21.59 -39.97 -3.46
N TRP A 341 -20.62 -39.30 -2.84
CA TRP A 341 -20.83 -38.37 -1.74
C TRP A 341 -21.31 -36.99 -2.21
N SER A 342 -20.74 -36.46 -3.29
CA SER A 342 -21.14 -35.19 -3.92
C SER A 342 -22.59 -35.26 -4.43
N ASN A 343 -22.98 -36.38 -5.04
CA ASN A 343 -24.37 -36.63 -5.45
C ASN A 343 -25.37 -36.66 -4.28
N LEU A 344 -24.96 -37.14 -3.10
CA LEU A 344 -25.81 -37.17 -1.91
C LEU A 344 -25.99 -35.77 -1.31
N SER A 345 -24.91 -34.99 -1.23
CA SER A 345 -24.93 -33.60 -0.77
C SER A 345 -25.84 -32.75 -1.67
N LEU A 346 -25.68 -32.86 -2.98
CA LEU A 346 -26.50 -32.18 -3.98
C LEU A 346 -27.99 -32.50 -3.85
N LYS A 347 -28.33 -33.80 -3.72
CA LYS A 347 -29.72 -34.24 -3.50
C LYS A 347 -30.31 -33.70 -2.20
N LYS A 348 -29.49 -33.59 -1.15
CA LYS A 348 -29.91 -33.02 0.13
C LYS A 348 -30.19 -31.52 0.01
N THR A 349 -29.33 -30.77 -0.69
CA THR A 349 -29.51 -29.33 -0.94
C THR A 349 -30.76 -29.05 -1.77
N LEU A 350 -30.93 -29.76 -2.89
CA LEU A 350 -32.13 -29.65 -3.75
C LEU A 350 -33.41 -30.16 -3.08
N GLY A 351 -33.28 -31.00 -2.05
CA GLY A 351 -34.38 -31.50 -1.23
C GLY A 351 -34.70 -30.62 -0.01
N SER A 352 -34.04 -29.48 0.16
CA SER A 352 -34.33 -28.55 1.26
C SER A 352 -35.75 -27.96 1.15
N GLU A 353 -36.39 -27.75 2.30
CA GLU A 353 -37.79 -27.28 2.37
C GLU A 353 -37.99 -25.96 1.60
N VAL A 354 -37.04 -25.03 1.73
CA VAL A 354 -37.02 -23.72 1.06
C VAL A 354 -37.03 -23.84 -0.47
N LEU A 355 -36.24 -24.76 -1.05
CA LEU A 355 -36.16 -24.93 -2.50
C LEU A 355 -37.30 -25.77 -3.07
N VAL A 356 -37.81 -26.73 -2.30
CA VAL A 356 -38.96 -27.54 -2.70
C VAL A 356 -40.23 -26.68 -2.80
N GLU A 357 -40.43 -25.75 -1.87
CA GLU A 357 -41.57 -24.82 -1.90
C GLU A 357 -41.54 -23.88 -3.13
N LYS A 358 -40.33 -23.51 -3.57
CA LYS A 358 -40.09 -22.59 -4.70
C LYS A 358 -39.80 -23.30 -6.03
N ARG A 359 -40.09 -24.60 -6.13
CA ARG A 359 -39.84 -25.39 -7.34
C ARG A 359 -40.83 -25.06 -8.46
N LEU A 360 -40.31 -24.77 -9.65
CA LEU A 360 -41.08 -24.48 -10.85
C LEU A 360 -41.01 -25.63 -11.85
N PRO A 361 -42.08 -25.88 -12.65
CA PRO A 361 -42.02 -26.83 -13.76
C PRO A 361 -41.06 -26.32 -14.84
N PHE A 362 -40.03 -27.09 -15.19
CA PHE A 362 -39.02 -26.66 -16.16
C PHE A 362 -39.63 -26.28 -17.52
N ASP A 363 -40.61 -27.05 -18.00
CA ASP A 363 -41.29 -26.82 -19.29
C ASP A 363 -42.16 -25.56 -19.31
N SER A 364 -42.41 -24.93 -18.16
CA SER A 364 -43.17 -23.67 -18.06
C SER A 364 -42.31 -22.42 -18.28
N ILE A 365 -40.98 -22.60 -18.39
CA ILE A 365 -40.02 -21.52 -18.65
C ILE A 365 -39.74 -21.47 -20.15
N ILE A 366 -40.15 -20.39 -20.82
CA ILE A 366 -39.96 -20.21 -22.25
C ILE A 366 -38.71 -19.36 -22.47
N PHE A 367 -37.59 -20.00 -22.81
CA PHE A 367 -36.33 -19.31 -23.09
C PHE A 367 -36.43 -18.49 -24.38
N ASN A 368 -36.19 -17.18 -24.29
CA ASN A 368 -36.26 -16.27 -25.42
C ASN A 368 -34.88 -16.01 -26.01
N ARG A 369 -34.09 -15.16 -25.35
CA ARG A 369 -32.75 -14.77 -25.83
C ARG A 369 -31.75 -14.81 -24.69
N VAL A 370 -30.49 -15.10 -25.03
CA VAL A 370 -29.37 -14.98 -24.10
C VAL A 370 -29.19 -13.51 -23.73
N LEU A 371 -29.16 -13.20 -22.44
CA LEU A 371 -28.80 -11.89 -21.89
C LEU A 371 -27.29 -11.81 -21.64
N SER A 372 -26.69 -12.88 -21.11
CA SER A 372 -25.27 -12.93 -20.78
C SER A 372 -24.72 -14.35 -20.85
N LYS A 373 -23.43 -14.49 -21.18
CA LYS A 373 -22.71 -15.77 -21.22
C LYS A 373 -21.34 -15.60 -20.56
N GLY A 374 -21.11 -16.31 -19.46
CA GLY A 374 -19.88 -16.28 -18.67
C GLY A 374 -19.04 -17.55 -18.85
N ALA A 375 -17.98 -17.69 -18.05
CA ALA A 375 -17.09 -18.86 -18.06
C ALA A 375 -17.75 -20.13 -17.48
N TYR A 376 -18.70 -19.96 -16.56
CA TYR A 376 -19.32 -21.01 -15.76
C TYR A 376 -20.84 -21.17 -15.97
N GLY A 377 -21.51 -20.18 -16.58
CA GLY A 377 -22.95 -20.22 -16.80
C GLY A 377 -23.46 -19.21 -17.82
N GLU A 378 -24.75 -19.28 -18.12
CA GLU A 378 -25.45 -18.38 -19.02
C GLU A 378 -26.76 -17.87 -18.41
N VAL A 379 -27.10 -16.61 -18.71
CA VAL A 379 -28.32 -15.95 -18.26
C VAL A 379 -29.19 -15.66 -19.47
N TRP A 380 -30.45 -16.05 -19.39
CA TRP A 380 -31.45 -15.91 -20.44
C TRP A 380 -32.57 -14.99 -19.98
N LEU A 381 -33.10 -14.22 -20.93
CA LEU A 381 -34.45 -13.67 -20.82
C LEU A 381 -35.40 -14.82 -21.14
N ALA A 382 -36.37 -15.05 -20.28
CA ALA A 382 -37.40 -16.03 -20.49
C ALA A 382 -38.76 -15.46 -20.07
N ASP A 383 -39.82 -16.09 -20.53
CA ASP A 383 -41.16 -15.86 -20.02
C ASP A 383 -41.53 -16.97 -19.04
N PHE A 384 -42.07 -16.57 -17.89
CA PHE A 384 -42.66 -17.47 -16.91
C PHE A 384 -44.03 -16.91 -16.50
N LEU A 385 -45.09 -17.65 -16.80
CA LEU A 385 -46.48 -17.25 -16.54
C LEU A 385 -46.89 -15.89 -17.13
N GLY A 386 -46.29 -15.51 -18.26
CA GLY A 386 -46.56 -14.24 -18.95
C GLY A 386 -45.78 -13.04 -18.40
N GLU A 387 -44.93 -13.26 -17.41
CA GLU A 387 -44.00 -12.25 -16.89
C GLU A 387 -42.58 -12.52 -17.41
N GLU A 388 -41.87 -11.44 -17.76
CA GLU A 388 -40.46 -11.52 -18.13
C GLU A 388 -39.63 -11.86 -16.88
N VAL A 389 -38.79 -12.89 -16.98
CA VAL A 389 -37.89 -13.34 -15.92
C VAL A 389 -36.46 -13.51 -16.43
N ALA A 390 -35.51 -13.38 -15.51
CA ALA A 390 -34.11 -13.69 -15.76
C ALA A 390 -33.81 -15.12 -15.30
N VAL A 391 -33.22 -15.92 -16.18
CA VAL A 391 -32.99 -17.34 -15.95
C VAL A 391 -31.52 -17.67 -16.04
N LYS A 392 -30.91 -18.05 -14.92
CA LYS A 392 -29.50 -18.44 -14.83
C LYS A 392 -29.37 -19.96 -14.83
N ARG A 393 -28.48 -20.50 -15.65
CA ARG A 393 -28.18 -21.95 -15.74
C ARG A 393 -26.71 -22.20 -16.09
N LEU A 394 -26.24 -23.41 -15.83
CA LEU A 394 -24.90 -23.84 -16.21
C LEU A 394 -24.76 -24.02 -17.73
N LEU A 395 -23.52 -23.87 -18.23
CA LEU A 395 -23.19 -23.94 -19.66
C LEU A 395 -23.40 -25.34 -20.25
N GLN A 396 -24.50 -25.51 -20.98
CA GLN A 396 -24.90 -26.77 -21.64
C GLN A 396 -23.88 -27.36 -22.64
N THR A 397 -22.85 -26.60 -23.02
CA THR A 397 -21.81 -27.03 -23.98
C THR A 397 -20.61 -27.74 -23.33
N LYS A 398 -20.57 -27.87 -22.00
CA LYS A 398 -19.50 -28.54 -21.25
C LYS A 398 -20.09 -29.68 -20.41
N SER A 399 -19.33 -30.75 -20.20
CA SER A 399 -19.65 -31.72 -19.15
C SER A 399 -19.35 -31.08 -17.80
N HIS A 400 -20.34 -30.98 -16.92
CA HIS A 400 -20.16 -30.39 -15.60
C HIS A 400 -19.61 -31.42 -14.61
N LEU A 401 -18.61 -31.00 -13.84
CA LEU A 401 -18.17 -31.75 -12.66
C LEU A 401 -19.28 -31.69 -11.60
N ALA A 402 -19.41 -32.73 -10.77
CA ALA A 402 -20.43 -32.77 -9.72
C ALA A 402 -20.30 -31.59 -8.74
N GLU A 403 -19.08 -31.11 -8.51
CA GLU A 403 -18.76 -29.94 -7.69
C GLU A 403 -19.34 -28.64 -8.27
N GLU A 404 -19.30 -28.43 -9.60
CA GLU A 404 -19.87 -27.24 -10.24
C GLU A 404 -21.39 -27.15 -10.05
N VAL A 405 -22.07 -28.30 -10.16
CA VAL A 405 -23.52 -28.40 -9.94
C VAL A 405 -23.85 -28.18 -8.46
N GLU A 406 -23.00 -28.67 -7.55
CA GLU A 406 -23.16 -28.50 -6.11
C GLU A 406 -23.00 -27.03 -5.70
N ASP A 407 -22.01 -26.33 -6.23
CA ASP A 407 -21.80 -24.91 -5.94
C ASP A 407 -22.93 -24.06 -6.50
N PHE A 408 -23.44 -24.38 -7.70
CA PHE A 408 -24.62 -23.72 -8.24
C PHE A 408 -25.87 -23.98 -7.39
N ALA A 409 -26.04 -25.19 -6.86
CA ALA A 409 -27.15 -25.50 -5.96
C ALA A 409 -27.06 -24.72 -4.63
N LYS A 410 -25.86 -24.52 -4.09
CA LYS A 410 -25.64 -23.68 -2.90
C LYS A 410 -25.96 -22.20 -3.19
N GLU A 411 -25.60 -21.70 -4.36
CA GLU A 411 -25.94 -20.34 -4.81
C GLU A 411 -27.46 -20.14 -4.91
N ILE A 412 -28.17 -21.12 -5.47
CA ILE A 412 -29.63 -21.13 -5.53
C ILE A 412 -30.24 -21.09 -4.13
N TYR A 413 -29.74 -21.92 -3.22
CA TYR A 413 -30.19 -21.94 -1.83
C TYR A 413 -30.00 -20.58 -1.14
N LEU A 414 -28.82 -19.98 -1.29
CA LEU A 414 -28.52 -18.67 -0.74
C LEU A 414 -29.49 -17.62 -1.29
N SER A 415 -29.67 -17.57 -2.62
CA SER A 415 -30.58 -16.62 -3.26
C SER A 415 -32.03 -16.79 -2.80
N ALA A 416 -32.47 -18.03 -2.58
CA ALA A 416 -33.82 -18.32 -2.08
C ALA A 416 -34.02 -17.89 -0.61
N SER A 417 -32.95 -17.80 0.18
CA SER A 417 -33.00 -17.40 1.59
C SER A 417 -33.04 -15.89 1.82
N LEU A 418 -32.70 -15.09 0.80
CA LEU A 418 -32.58 -13.64 0.92
C LEU A 418 -33.88 -12.94 0.53
N THR A 419 -34.33 -11.98 1.34
CA THR A 419 -35.53 -11.17 1.04
C THR A 419 -35.32 -9.74 1.50
N HIS A 420 -35.08 -8.85 0.54
CA HIS A 420 -34.87 -7.43 0.80
C HIS A 420 -35.25 -6.58 -0.45
N PRO A 421 -35.85 -5.39 -0.30
CA PRO A 421 -36.26 -4.54 -1.43
C PRO A 421 -35.12 -4.19 -2.39
N ASN A 422 -33.87 -4.09 -1.92
CA ASN A 422 -32.69 -3.82 -2.74
C ASN A 422 -31.87 -5.07 -3.10
N ILE A 423 -32.43 -6.27 -2.94
CA ILE A 423 -31.87 -7.52 -3.46
C ILE A 423 -32.79 -8.04 -4.56
N VAL A 424 -32.21 -8.65 -5.60
CA VAL A 424 -32.98 -9.31 -6.66
C VAL A 424 -33.80 -10.44 -6.07
N THR A 425 -35.10 -10.39 -6.34
CA THR A 425 -36.07 -11.35 -5.83
C THR A 425 -35.90 -12.69 -6.52
N PHE A 426 -35.71 -13.74 -5.72
CA PHE A 426 -35.75 -15.12 -6.18
C PHE A 426 -37.19 -15.56 -6.47
N VAL A 427 -37.45 -15.93 -7.71
CA VAL A 427 -38.78 -16.37 -8.17
C VAL A 427 -38.94 -17.88 -7.96
N GLY A 428 -37.91 -18.65 -8.30
CA GLY A 428 -37.93 -20.10 -8.09
C GLY A 428 -36.79 -20.84 -8.74
N VAL A 429 -36.83 -22.17 -8.63
CA VAL A 429 -35.82 -23.09 -9.15
C VAL A 429 -36.48 -24.17 -10.00
N ALA A 430 -35.89 -24.51 -11.15
CA ALA A 430 -36.41 -25.53 -12.06
C ALA A 430 -35.31 -26.49 -12.49
N TRP A 431 -35.65 -27.77 -12.65
CA TRP A 431 -34.76 -28.78 -13.22
C TRP A 431 -35.56 -29.99 -13.71
N ASN A 432 -35.11 -30.59 -14.82
CA ASN A 432 -35.53 -31.92 -15.29
C ASN A 432 -34.37 -32.95 -15.29
N SER A 433 -33.13 -32.48 -15.23
CA SER A 433 -31.89 -33.22 -14.96
C SER A 433 -30.95 -32.34 -14.12
N LEU A 434 -29.88 -32.92 -13.56
CA LEU A 434 -28.87 -32.15 -12.82
C LEU A 434 -28.16 -31.13 -13.72
N ASP A 435 -27.88 -31.50 -14.97
CA ASP A 435 -27.28 -30.61 -15.98
C ASP A 435 -28.21 -29.44 -16.38
N ASN A 436 -29.53 -29.60 -16.18
CA ASN A 436 -30.54 -28.59 -16.48
C ASN A 436 -31.05 -27.85 -15.23
N LEU A 437 -30.26 -27.84 -14.15
CA LEU A 437 -30.56 -27.02 -12.97
C LEU A 437 -30.58 -25.54 -13.35
N THR A 438 -31.64 -24.85 -12.96
CA THR A 438 -31.97 -23.51 -13.42
C THR A 438 -32.53 -22.65 -12.29
N MET A 439 -31.99 -21.45 -12.13
CA MET A 439 -32.42 -20.43 -11.18
C MET A 439 -33.25 -19.37 -11.91
N VAL A 440 -34.40 -19.00 -11.36
CA VAL A 440 -35.33 -18.00 -11.93
C VAL A 440 -35.41 -16.80 -11.00
N LEU A 441 -35.17 -15.62 -11.56
CA LEU A 441 -35.07 -14.33 -10.86
C LEU A 441 -35.98 -13.30 -11.55
N GLU A 442 -36.34 -12.24 -10.82
CA GLU A 442 -37.02 -11.09 -11.41
C GLU A 442 -36.15 -10.41 -12.49
N PHE A 443 -36.77 -9.98 -13.59
CA PHE A 443 -36.07 -9.33 -14.70
C PHE A 443 -36.10 -7.81 -14.60
N PHE A 444 -34.96 -7.18 -14.93
CA PHE A 444 -34.83 -5.73 -14.98
C PHE A 444 -34.48 -5.24 -16.40
N PRO A 445 -35.39 -4.53 -17.08
CA PRO A 445 -35.22 -4.15 -18.47
C PRO A 445 -34.17 -3.05 -18.70
N LEU A 446 -33.81 -2.30 -17.66
CA LEU A 446 -32.71 -1.32 -17.74
C LEU A 446 -31.33 -1.98 -17.61
N GLY A 447 -31.29 -3.28 -17.28
CA GLY A 447 -30.07 -4.06 -17.17
C GLY A 447 -29.25 -3.69 -15.94
N ASP A 448 -27.95 -3.99 -16.04
CA ASP A 448 -26.97 -3.71 -15.00
C ASP A 448 -26.56 -2.24 -14.97
N LEU A 449 -26.09 -1.81 -13.80
CA LEU A 449 -25.78 -0.43 -13.52
C LEU A 449 -24.55 0.06 -14.31
N GLN A 450 -23.59 -0.80 -14.66
CA GLN A 450 -22.50 -0.41 -15.58
C GLN A 450 -23.05 -0.04 -16.95
N THR A 451 -23.88 -0.91 -17.55
CA THR A 451 -24.50 -0.65 -18.84
C THR A 451 -25.40 0.59 -18.79
N TYR A 452 -26.13 0.77 -17.69
CA TYR A 452 -27.00 1.92 -17.50
C TYR A 452 -26.22 3.24 -17.38
N LEU A 453 -25.18 3.28 -16.55
CA LEU A 453 -24.35 4.47 -16.35
C LEU A 453 -23.65 4.89 -17.64
N ARG A 454 -23.09 3.93 -18.41
CA ARG A 454 -22.48 4.24 -19.71
C ARG A 454 -23.41 4.97 -20.69
N ARG A 455 -24.73 4.77 -20.58
CA ARG A 455 -25.73 5.39 -21.46
C ARG A 455 -26.31 6.68 -20.90
N SER A 456 -26.39 6.80 -19.58
CA SER A 456 -27.24 7.80 -18.92
C SER A 456 -26.52 8.65 -17.89
N PHE A 457 -25.19 8.53 -17.73
CA PHE A 457 -24.45 9.17 -16.63
C PHE A 457 -24.69 10.67 -16.47
N ASP A 458 -24.70 11.40 -17.60
CA ASP A 458 -24.86 12.86 -17.63
C ASP A 458 -26.30 13.32 -17.38
N LEU A 459 -27.27 12.42 -17.52
CA LEU A 459 -28.69 12.68 -17.29
C LEU A 459 -29.10 12.48 -15.83
N LEU A 460 -28.24 11.88 -15.02
CA LEU A 460 -28.52 11.56 -13.62
C LEU A 460 -28.03 12.68 -12.70
N LEU A 461 -28.95 13.20 -11.88
CA LEU A 461 -28.62 14.23 -10.90
C LEU A 461 -27.99 13.59 -9.64
N TRP A 462 -26.88 14.16 -9.18
CA TRP A 462 -26.22 13.71 -7.95
C TRP A 462 -27.12 13.84 -6.72
N SER A 463 -27.81 14.98 -6.60
CA SER A 463 -28.68 15.29 -5.46
C SER A 463 -29.95 14.44 -5.39
N LYS A 464 -30.23 13.63 -6.41
CA LYS A 464 -31.45 12.84 -6.49
C LYS A 464 -31.22 11.40 -6.96
N ASP A 465 -30.74 11.18 -8.16
CA ASP A 465 -30.78 9.84 -8.76
C ASP A 465 -29.59 8.98 -8.29
N LYS A 466 -28.37 9.55 -8.34
CA LYS A 466 -27.15 8.83 -7.94
C LYS A 466 -27.14 8.51 -6.44
N ILE A 467 -27.60 9.44 -5.61
CA ILE A 467 -27.73 9.28 -4.15
C ILE A 467 -28.73 8.16 -3.79
N HIS A 468 -29.86 8.04 -4.52
CA HIS A 468 -30.86 6.99 -4.27
C HIS A 468 -30.37 5.61 -4.68
N ILE A 469 -29.71 5.52 -5.84
CA ILE A 469 -29.09 4.27 -6.30
C ILE A 469 -28.13 3.74 -5.25
N VAL A 470 -27.24 4.60 -4.73
CA VAL A 470 -26.27 4.16 -3.74
C VAL A 470 -26.92 3.77 -2.43
N LEU A 471 -27.90 4.54 -1.97
CA LEU A 471 -28.61 4.22 -0.73
C LEU A 471 -29.21 2.81 -0.83
N GLY A 472 -29.78 2.44 -1.98
CA GLY A 472 -30.30 1.10 -2.21
C GLY A 472 -29.24 0.00 -2.05
N ILE A 473 -28.05 0.18 -2.63
CA ILE A 473 -26.96 -0.81 -2.52
C ILE A 473 -26.48 -0.91 -1.06
N ALA A 474 -26.31 0.23 -0.37
CA ALA A 474 -25.88 0.23 1.03
C ALA A 474 -26.88 -0.50 1.95
N LEU A 475 -28.19 -0.33 1.71
CA LEU A 475 -29.25 -1.06 2.42
C LEU A 475 -29.18 -2.57 2.15
N ALA A 476 -28.94 -2.97 0.90
CA ALA A 476 -28.75 -4.39 0.55
C ALA A 476 -27.56 -5.01 1.29
N LEU A 477 -26.41 -4.32 1.33
CA LEU A 477 -25.21 -4.80 2.02
C LEU A 477 -25.40 -4.88 3.54
N GLN A 478 -26.04 -3.87 4.13
CA GLN A 478 -26.40 -3.89 5.55
C GLN A 478 -27.27 -5.11 5.87
N TYR A 479 -28.27 -5.41 5.03
CA TYR A 479 -29.12 -6.57 5.21
C TYR A 479 -28.31 -7.88 5.15
N LEU A 480 -27.42 -8.05 4.18
CA LEU A 480 -26.56 -9.24 4.09
C LEU A 480 -25.66 -9.42 5.33
N HIS A 481 -25.02 -8.34 5.79
CA HIS A 481 -24.13 -8.36 6.95
C HIS A 481 -24.86 -8.59 8.28
N SER A 482 -26.16 -8.28 8.32
CA SER A 482 -27.02 -8.51 9.49
C SER A 482 -27.49 -9.96 9.65
N GLN A 483 -27.28 -10.82 8.64
CA GLN A 483 -27.65 -12.23 8.73
C GLN A 483 -26.81 -12.97 9.79
N SER A 484 -27.29 -14.12 10.27
CA SER A 484 -26.57 -14.96 11.23
C SER A 484 -26.39 -16.36 10.66
N PRO A 485 -25.17 -16.74 10.22
CA PRO A 485 -23.94 -15.93 10.20
C PRO A 485 -23.99 -14.78 9.17
N PRO A 486 -23.17 -13.71 9.33
CA PRO A 486 -23.08 -12.62 8.36
C PRO A 486 -22.73 -13.14 6.97
N ILE A 487 -23.43 -12.66 5.95
CA ILE A 487 -23.23 -13.07 4.56
C ILE A 487 -22.39 -12.00 3.86
N ILE A 488 -21.22 -12.39 3.36
CA ILE A 488 -20.34 -11.51 2.58
C ILE A 488 -20.60 -11.77 1.10
N HIS A 489 -20.89 -10.72 0.32
CA HIS A 489 -21.27 -10.84 -1.10
C HIS A 489 -20.15 -11.41 -1.99
N ARG A 490 -18.89 -11.04 -1.71
CA ARG A 490 -17.64 -11.48 -2.38
C ARG A 490 -17.47 -11.20 -3.88
N ASP A 491 -18.54 -10.82 -4.57
CA ASP A 491 -18.52 -10.37 -5.98
C ASP A 491 -19.43 -9.14 -6.19
N LEU A 492 -19.39 -8.17 -5.28
CA LEU A 492 -20.13 -6.91 -5.45
C LEU A 492 -19.50 -6.09 -6.58
N LYS A 493 -19.89 -6.29 -7.84
CA LYS A 493 -19.50 -5.48 -9.03
C LYS A 493 -20.67 -4.72 -9.67
N SER A 494 -20.40 -3.71 -10.50
CA SER A 494 -21.44 -2.98 -11.27
C SER A 494 -22.40 -3.83 -12.06
N LYS A 495 -21.85 -4.91 -12.60
CA LYS A 495 -22.57 -5.87 -13.44
C LYS A 495 -23.55 -6.70 -12.60
N ASN A 496 -23.34 -6.74 -11.29
CA ASN A 496 -24.14 -7.47 -10.32
C ASN A 496 -25.12 -6.54 -9.57
N ILE A 497 -25.29 -5.29 -10.05
CA ILE A 497 -26.30 -4.36 -9.56
C ILE A 497 -27.25 -4.03 -10.71
N LEU A 498 -28.50 -4.45 -10.59
CA LEU A 498 -29.55 -4.21 -11.57
C LEU A 498 -30.35 -2.95 -11.23
N ILE A 499 -30.88 -2.30 -12.26
CA ILE A 499 -31.59 -1.02 -12.11
C ILE A 499 -33.08 -1.16 -12.46
N THR A 500 -33.92 -0.73 -11.52
CA THR A 500 -35.37 -0.67 -11.75
C THR A 500 -35.74 0.53 -12.61
N ARG A 501 -36.94 0.52 -13.20
CA ARG A 501 -37.48 1.66 -13.96
C ARG A 501 -37.57 2.95 -13.12
N ASN A 502 -37.60 2.82 -11.79
CA ASN A 502 -37.65 3.94 -10.85
C ASN A 502 -36.25 4.40 -10.39
N LEU A 503 -35.19 3.87 -11.00
CA LEU A 503 -33.78 4.14 -10.64
C LEU A 503 -33.40 3.65 -9.23
N GLU A 504 -34.00 2.54 -8.81
CA GLU A 504 -33.60 1.86 -7.58
C GLU A 504 -32.59 0.76 -7.90
N ALA A 505 -31.64 0.54 -6.99
CA ALA A 505 -30.63 -0.49 -7.13
C ALA A 505 -31.08 -1.83 -6.52
N LYS A 506 -30.75 -2.92 -7.22
CA LYS A 506 -31.05 -4.30 -6.87
C LYS A 506 -29.80 -5.15 -6.99
N LEU A 507 -29.29 -5.65 -5.86
CA LEU A 507 -28.07 -6.45 -5.79
C LEU A 507 -28.34 -7.92 -6.18
N SER A 508 -27.49 -8.50 -7.01
CA SER A 508 -27.60 -9.86 -7.57
C SER A 508 -26.27 -10.63 -7.50
N ASP A 509 -26.29 -11.92 -7.85
CA ASP A 509 -25.11 -12.79 -7.99
C ASP A 509 -24.27 -12.92 -6.70
N PHE A 510 -24.78 -13.71 -5.75
CA PHE A 510 -24.14 -13.98 -4.45
C PHE A 510 -23.12 -15.13 -4.58
N GLY A 511 -21.87 -14.81 -4.93
CA GLY A 511 -20.82 -15.78 -5.21
C GLY A 511 -20.32 -16.54 -3.97
N LEU A 512 -20.20 -17.87 -4.08
CA LEU A 512 -19.50 -18.71 -3.11
C LEU A 512 -18.10 -19.02 -3.66
N ASP A 513 -17.13 -18.13 -3.42
CA ASP A 513 -15.76 -18.42 -3.82
C ASP A 513 -15.16 -19.51 -2.91
N THR A 514 -14.67 -20.61 -3.51
CA THR A 514 -14.30 -21.89 -2.89
C THR A 514 -12.93 -21.87 -2.18
N GLY A 515 -12.67 -20.81 -1.42
CA GLY A 515 -11.55 -20.72 -0.47
C GLY A 515 -12.06 -20.75 0.97
N LYS A 516 -12.24 -21.95 1.53
CA LYS A 516 -12.64 -22.22 2.94
C LYS A 516 -13.84 -21.41 3.45
N LEU A 517 -15.04 -21.96 3.31
CA LEU A 517 -16.18 -21.58 4.15
C LEU A 517 -15.98 -22.14 5.57
N PRO A 518 -16.16 -21.34 6.63
CA PRO A 518 -16.32 -21.84 7.99
C PRO A 518 -17.78 -22.31 8.15
N TYR A 519 -18.12 -23.45 7.55
CA TYR A 519 -19.39 -24.13 7.85
C TYR A 519 -19.20 -25.59 8.27
N HIS A 520 -18.00 -26.16 8.15
CA HIS A 520 -17.73 -27.55 8.52
C HIS A 520 -16.82 -27.77 9.74
N ASP A 521 -16.24 -26.74 10.35
CA ASP A 521 -15.30 -26.91 11.48
C ASP A 521 -15.97 -27.04 12.87
N ALA A 522 -17.32 -27.07 12.94
CA ALA A 522 -18.01 -27.32 14.20
C ALA A 522 -18.10 -28.82 14.57
N LEU A 523 -17.67 -29.74 13.71
CA LEU A 523 -17.70 -31.17 14.01
C LEU A 523 -16.45 -31.88 13.51
N THR A 524 -15.58 -32.18 14.47
CA THR A 524 -14.59 -33.28 14.57
C THR A 524 -13.12 -32.86 14.65
N ALA A 525 -12.58 -33.11 15.84
CA ALA A 525 -11.16 -33.09 16.15
C ALA A 525 -10.43 -34.28 15.49
N GLU A 526 -9.22 -34.02 15.01
CA GLU A 526 -7.97 -34.78 15.24
C GLU A 526 -6.98 -34.54 14.10
N GLY A 527 -5.72 -34.26 14.46
CA GLY A 527 -4.73 -33.72 13.54
C GLY A 527 -4.16 -34.70 12.51
N LYS A 528 -3.39 -34.14 11.56
CA LYS A 528 -2.13 -34.68 11.03
C LYS A 528 -1.51 -33.72 10.01
N ASN A 529 -0.22 -33.45 10.19
CA ASN A 529 0.67 -32.75 9.26
C ASN A 529 0.69 -33.38 7.86
N LYS A 530 0.76 -32.56 6.80
CA LYS A 530 1.49 -32.88 5.56
C LYS A 530 2.24 -31.64 5.02
N LYS A 531 3.46 -31.92 4.56
CA LYS A 531 4.54 -31.02 4.09
C LYS A 531 4.25 -30.42 2.71
N PRO A 532 4.90 -29.30 2.34
CA PRO A 532 4.66 -28.60 1.07
C PRO A 532 5.36 -29.27 -0.12
N PHE A 533 4.73 -29.16 -1.29
CA PHE A 533 5.32 -29.50 -2.60
C PHE A 533 6.18 -28.33 -3.10
N LYS A 534 7.37 -28.67 -3.59
CA LYS A 534 8.41 -27.79 -4.14
C LYS A 534 8.28 -27.74 -5.67
N ILE A 535 8.37 -26.56 -6.28
CA ILE A 535 8.82 -26.41 -7.68
C ILE A 535 10.01 -25.46 -7.68
N LEU A 536 11.11 -25.95 -8.23
CA LEU A 536 12.34 -25.23 -8.53
C LEU A 536 12.22 -24.56 -9.90
N ALA A 537 12.63 -23.30 -9.97
CA ALA A 537 13.28 -22.73 -11.16
C ALA A 537 14.23 -21.63 -10.68
N ASP A 538 15.54 -21.93 -10.71
CA ASP A 538 16.62 -20.98 -10.47
C ASP A 538 16.90 -20.18 -11.76
N SER A 539 17.10 -18.85 -11.66
CA SER A 539 18.43 -18.25 -11.77
C SER A 539 18.39 -16.71 -11.62
N GLU A 540 19.01 -16.25 -10.52
CA GLU A 540 19.77 -15.00 -10.35
C GLU A 540 19.11 -13.62 -10.62
N ALA A 541 18.57 -13.02 -9.55
CA ALA A 541 18.81 -11.62 -9.16
C ALA A 541 18.30 -11.33 -7.72
N GLN A 542 19.25 -11.04 -6.81
CA GLN A 542 19.22 -10.22 -5.58
C GLN A 542 17.95 -10.16 -4.69
N THR A 543 18.07 -10.71 -3.48
CA THR A 543 17.18 -10.71 -2.30
C THR A 543 17.01 -9.31 -1.65
N GLY A 544 15.86 -8.89 -1.11
CA GLY A 544 14.58 -9.57 -0.95
C GLY A 544 13.51 -8.67 -0.30
N SER A 545 12.45 -8.40 -1.04
CA SER A 545 11.08 -8.37 -0.53
C SER A 545 10.36 -9.41 -1.38
N GLU A 546 9.87 -10.48 -0.76
CA GLU A 546 8.94 -11.36 -1.48
C GLU A 546 7.73 -10.50 -1.87
N LEU A 547 7.43 -10.46 -3.16
CA LEU A 547 6.22 -9.83 -3.66
C LEU A 547 5.04 -10.51 -2.94
N PRO A 548 4.01 -9.78 -2.50
CA PRO A 548 2.86 -10.40 -1.86
C PRO A 548 2.18 -11.27 -2.93
N VAL A 549 2.25 -12.60 -2.80
CA VAL A 549 1.63 -13.53 -3.77
C VAL A 549 0.52 -14.36 -3.14
N ASN A 550 0.33 -14.29 -1.81
CA ASN A 550 -0.45 -15.32 -1.09
C ASN A 550 -1.32 -14.84 0.09
N ASP A 551 -1.51 -13.54 0.30
CA ASP A 551 -2.41 -13.02 1.34
C ASP A 551 -3.76 -12.62 0.76
N SER A 552 -4.85 -13.13 1.36
CA SER A 552 -6.22 -12.70 1.04
C SER A 552 -6.49 -11.30 1.60
N PHE A 553 -6.60 -10.30 0.73
CA PHE A 553 -7.04 -8.96 1.10
C PHE A 553 -8.56 -8.94 1.32
N ALA A 554 -9.03 -8.43 2.46
CA ALA A 554 -10.45 -8.30 2.79
C ALA A 554 -10.86 -6.83 2.87
N PHE A 555 -11.95 -6.45 2.18
CA PHE A 555 -12.50 -5.09 2.20
C PHE A 555 -13.55 -4.96 3.31
N ASP A 556 -13.14 -5.27 4.54
CA ASP A 556 -13.95 -5.27 5.76
C ASP A 556 -13.80 -3.97 6.57
N GLY A 557 -13.09 -2.98 6.03
CA GLY A 557 -12.79 -1.71 6.70
C GLY A 557 -11.61 -1.78 7.67
N SER A 558 -10.87 -2.89 7.72
CA SER A 558 -9.63 -3.01 8.51
C SER A 558 -8.39 -2.41 7.83
N THR A 559 -8.44 -2.19 6.50
CA THR A 559 -7.32 -1.69 5.72
C THR A 559 -7.77 -0.78 4.56
N SER A 560 -6.91 0.17 4.18
CA SER A 560 -7.02 1.00 2.97
C SER A 560 -5.87 0.74 1.99
N ASP A 561 -5.22 -0.43 2.05
CA ASP A 561 -4.08 -0.80 1.19
C ASP A 561 -4.49 -1.13 -0.26
N ILE A 562 -5.07 -0.13 -0.91
CA ILE A 562 -5.54 -0.17 -2.30
C ILE A 562 -4.35 -0.37 -3.26
N ALA A 563 -3.16 0.11 -2.92
CA ALA A 563 -1.97 -0.06 -3.74
C ALA A 563 -1.56 -1.54 -3.87
N ARG A 564 -1.58 -2.28 -2.75
CA ARG A 564 -1.33 -3.72 -2.74
C ARG A 564 -2.38 -4.49 -3.54
N GLN A 565 -3.66 -4.11 -3.43
CA GLN A 565 -4.73 -4.75 -4.21
C GLN A 565 -4.56 -4.56 -5.72
N LEU A 566 -4.25 -3.33 -6.15
CA LEU A 566 -4.02 -3.01 -7.57
C LEU A 566 -2.77 -3.74 -8.13
N TYR A 567 -1.74 -3.94 -7.31
CA TYR A 567 -0.58 -4.75 -7.65
C TYR A 567 -0.92 -6.24 -7.81
N LEU A 568 -1.66 -6.83 -6.86
CA LEU A 568 -2.06 -8.24 -6.89
C LEU A 568 -2.88 -8.56 -8.15
N ARG A 569 -3.78 -7.66 -8.56
CA ARG A 569 -4.59 -7.83 -9.78
C ARG A 569 -3.78 -7.70 -11.06
N HIS A 570 -2.82 -6.78 -11.09
CA HIS A 570 -1.85 -6.72 -12.18
C HIS A 570 -1.04 -8.03 -12.28
N ALA A 571 -0.59 -8.58 -11.14
CA ALA A 571 0.11 -9.87 -11.10
C ALA A 571 -0.77 -11.06 -11.53
N ALA A 572 -2.09 -10.97 -11.30
CA ALA A 572 -3.09 -11.91 -11.80
C ALA A 572 -3.42 -11.76 -13.30
N GLY A 573 -2.81 -10.78 -13.99
CA GLY A 573 -2.94 -10.57 -15.43
C GLY A 573 -4.09 -9.66 -15.85
N GLU A 574 -4.72 -8.94 -14.92
CA GLU A 574 -5.78 -7.99 -15.24
C GLU A 574 -5.25 -6.70 -15.87
N VAL A 575 -6.04 -6.13 -16.78
CA VAL A 575 -5.66 -4.94 -17.55
C VAL A 575 -6.76 -3.90 -17.50
N ILE A 576 -6.38 -2.65 -17.28
CA ILE A 576 -7.26 -1.47 -17.33
C ILE A 576 -6.54 -0.35 -18.08
N ASP A 577 -7.33 0.56 -18.67
CA ASP A 577 -6.83 1.75 -19.36
C ASP A 577 -5.94 2.59 -18.44
N GLN A 578 -4.90 3.18 -19.05
CA GLN A 578 -3.99 4.09 -18.38
C GLN A 578 -4.71 5.37 -17.94
N VAL A 579 -4.27 5.93 -16.82
CA VAL A 579 -4.64 7.26 -16.35
C VAL A 579 -3.70 8.27 -17.00
N VAL A 580 -4.26 9.38 -17.51
CA VAL A 580 -3.48 10.49 -18.10
C VAL A 580 -3.74 11.77 -17.29
N PRO A 581 -3.01 11.98 -16.17
CA PRO A 581 -3.16 13.18 -15.37
C PRO A 581 -2.65 14.41 -16.14
N ASN A 582 -3.28 15.57 -15.98
CA ASN A 582 -2.79 16.83 -16.56
C ASN A 582 -1.38 17.17 -16.07
N THR A 583 -1.09 16.85 -14.80
CA THR A 583 0.23 16.98 -14.20
C THR A 583 0.52 15.75 -13.34
N ILE A 584 1.66 15.11 -13.55
CA ILE A 584 2.08 13.98 -12.72
C ILE A 584 2.80 14.55 -11.49
N PRO A 585 2.40 14.17 -10.26
CA PRO A 585 3.04 14.67 -9.04
C PRO A 585 4.54 14.35 -9.02
N THR A 586 5.34 15.30 -8.52
CA THR A 586 6.79 15.14 -8.42
C THR A 586 7.20 13.94 -7.56
N THR A 587 6.39 13.59 -6.55
CA THR A 587 6.54 12.37 -5.74
C THR A 587 6.47 11.11 -6.59
N VAL A 588 5.53 11.05 -7.54
CA VAL A 588 5.33 9.90 -8.44
C VAL A 588 6.44 9.81 -9.48
N THR A 589 6.81 10.93 -10.11
CA THR A 589 7.91 10.95 -11.08
C THR A 589 9.26 10.63 -10.43
N SER A 590 9.49 11.05 -9.18
CA SER A 590 10.73 10.77 -8.46
C SER A 590 10.87 9.27 -8.16
N ARG A 591 9.78 8.60 -7.73
CA ARG A 591 9.73 7.15 -7.50
C ARG A 591 9.97 6.32 -8.75
N LEU A 592 9.61 6.84 -9.92
CA LEU A 592 9.80 6.15 -11.19
C LEU A 592 11.17 6.43 -11.82
N SER A 593 11.70 7.63 -11.59
CA SER A 593 13.04 8.00 -12.06
C SER A 593 14.14 7.12 -11.45
N SER A 594 13.99 6.69 -10.19
CA SER A 594 14.91 5.75 -9.53
C SER A 594 14.87 4.34 -10.12
N LEU A 595 13.78 3.98 -10.82
CA LEU A 595 13.60 2.70 -11.50
C LEU A 595 13.86 2.79 -13.01
N ASN A 596 14.16 4.00 -13.52
CA ASN A 596 14.30 4.30 -14.94
C ASN A 596 13.05 3.90 -15.78
N VAL A 597 11.86 4.05 -15.18
CA VAL A 597 10.55 3.76 -15.79
C VAL A 597 9.80 5.09 -15.98
N SER A 598 9.04 5.25 -17.06
CA SER A 598 8.12 6.40 -17.20
C SER A 598 6.74 6.05 -16.65
N PHE A 599 6.02 7.04 -16.13
CA PHE A 599 4.64 6.83 -15.69
C PHE A 599 3.76 6.36 -16.85
N ASP A 600 3.98 6.88 -18.05
CA ASP A 600 3.19 6.61 -19.25
C ASP A 600 3.36 5.18 -19.80
N ILE A 601 4.42 4.48 -19.40
CA ILE A 601 4.68 3.09 -19.81
C ILE A 601 4.15 2.07 -18.81
N LEU A 602 3.68 2.51 -17.63
CA LEU A 602 3.09 1.63 -16.64
C LEU A 602 1.68 1.20 -17.06
N PRO A 603 1.32 -0.08 -16.88
CA PRO A 603 -0.07 -0.54 -16.96
C PRO A 603 -0.99 0.26 -16.04
N GLY A 604 -2.25 0.45 -16.46
CA GLY A 604 -3.18 1.33 -15.75
C GLY A 604 -3.40 0.97 -14.27
N LEU A 605 -3.32 -0.31 -13.89
CA LEU A 605 -3.41 -0.74 -12.49
C LEU A 605 -2.20 -0.26 -11.68
N LEU A 606 -0.99 -0.35 -12.24
CA LEU A 606 0.23 0.10 -11.58
C LEU A 606 0.32 1.63 -11.49
N GLN A 607 -0.21 2.36 -12.48
CA GLN A 607 -0.35 3.82 -12.39
C GLN A 607 -1.24 4.24 -11.21
N ARG A 608 -2.40 3.58 -11.05
CA ARG A 608 -3.34 3.84 -9.95
C ARG A 608 -2.75 3.41 -8.60
N ALA A 609 -2.05 2.27 -8.56
CA ALA A 609 -1.37 1.78 -7.35
C ALA A 609 -0.32 2.80 -6.89
N LEU A 610 0.50 3.27 -7.83
CA LEU A 610 1.55 4.24 -7.57
C LEU A 610 1.00 5.60 -7.15
N LEU A 611 -0.10 6.06 -7.75
CA LEU A 611 -0.76 7.30 -7.35
C LEU A 611 -1.30 7.20 -5.92
N TRP A 612 -2.06 6.15 -5.60
CA TRP A 612 -2.63 5.94 -4.25
C TRP A 612 -1.54 5.81 -3.19
N ASP A 613 -0.54 4.97 -3.43
CA ASP A 613 0.59 4.77 -2.51
C ASP A 613 1.43 6.03 -2.31
N SER A 614 1.45 6.91 -3.32
CA SER A 614 2.12 8.22 -3.23
C SER A 614 1.25 9.30 -2.59
N GLY A 615 0.03 8.97 -2.13
CA GLY A 615 -0.88 9.92 -1.50
C GLY A 615 -1.64 10.80 -2.48
N TYR A 616 -1.89 10.33 -3.70
CA TYR A 616 -2.59 11.10 -4.72
C TYR A 616 -3.83 10.39 -5.26
N VAL A 617 -4.82 11.20 -5.57
CA VAL A 617 -6.09 10.82 -6.19
C VAL A 617 -6.32 11.62 -7.46
N ILE A 618 -7.08 11.10 -8.41
CA ILE A 618 -7.33 11.80 -9.68
C ILE A 618 -8.69 12.47 -9.62
N SER A 619 -8.75 13.76 -9.94
CA SER A 619 -9.99 14.54 -10.03
C SER A 619 -10.75 14.28 -11.35
N PRO A 620 -12.04 14.68 -11.46
CA PRO A 620 -12.81 14.55 -12.71
C PRO A 620 -12.19 15.30 -13.88
N GLU A 621 -11.42 16.33 -13.57
CA GLU A 621 -10.70 17.17 -14.52
C GLU A 621 -9.34 16.58 -14.93
N ASN A 622 -9.01 15.36 -14.49
CA ASN A 622 -7.70 14.69 -14.63
C ASN A 622 -6.55 15.34 -13.84
N ASP A 623 -6.83 16.10 -12.78
CA ASP A 623 -5.77 16.63 -11.93
C ASP A 623 -5.39 15.63 -10.82
N ALA A 624 -4.10 15.51 -10.52
CA ALA A 624 -3.64 14.74 -9.38
C ALA A 624 -3.78 15.58 -8.10
N VAL A 625 -4.71 15.19 -7.24
CA VAL A 625 -5.05 15.85 -5.98
C VAL A 625 -4.39 15.10 -4.82
N GLN A 626 -3.70 15.82 -3.95
CA GLN A 626 -3.03 15.22 -2.80
C GLN A 626 -4.03 14.86 -1.70
N VAL A 627 -3.90 13.66 -1.16
CA VAL A 627 -4.61 13.19 0.04
C VAL A 627 -3.69 13.34 1.24
N TRP A 628 -4.22 13.99 2.26
CA TRP A 628 -3.55 14.17 3.54
C TRP A 628 -4.16 13.21 4.55
N THR A 629 -3.29 12.42 5.17
CA THR A 629 -3.67 11.41 6.15
C THR A 629 -3.61 11.99 7.56
N LEU A 630 -4.60 11.68 8.40
CA LEU A 630 -4.65 12.19 9.79
C LEU A 630 -4.00 11.18 10.75
N GLY A 631 -3.24 11.68 11.74
CA GLY A 631 -2.68 10.86 12.82
C GLY A 631 -1.66 9.81 12.36
N GLY A 632 -0.79 10.15 11.39
CA GLY A 632 0.27 9.26 10.92
C GLY A 632 -0.19 8.00 10.16
N ARG A 633 -1.49 7.86 9.90
CA ARG A 633 -2.04 6.73 9.12
C ARG A 633 -1.43 6.74 7.71
N SER A 634 -0.90 5.62 7.25
CA SER A 634 -0.51 5.51 5.84
C SER A 634 -1.76 5.46 4.97
N MET A 635 -1.60 5.68 3.66
CA MET A 635 -2.67 5.45 2.69
C MET A 635 -3.24 4.02 2.79
N ALA A 636 -2.44 3.06 3.28
CA ALA A 636 -2.82 1.67 3.57
C ALA A 636 -3.62 1.46 4.88
N LYS A 637 -3.64 2.43 5.80
CA LYS A 637 -4.33 2.35 7.11
C LYS A 637 -5.34 3.49 7.36
N LEU A 638 -5.80 4.13 6.28
CA LEU A 638 -6.86 5.16 6.33
C LEU A 638 -8.25 4.63 6.74
N ALA A 639 -8.46 3.31 6.74
CA ALA A 639 -9.75 2.74 7.10
C ALA A 639 -9.96 2.80 8.62
N VAL A 640 -11.17 3.14 9.04
CA VAL A 640 -11.59 3.17 10.45
C VAL A 640 -12.42 1.92 10.72
N SER A 641 -11.99 1.10 11.67
CA SER A 641 -12.66 -0.16 11.98
C SER A 641 -14.03 0.07 12.67
N THR A 642 -14.90 -0.94 12.62
CA THR A 642 -16.15 -0.95 13.41
C THR A 642 -15.89 -0.76 14.90
N VAL A 643 -14.84 -1.38 15.43
CA VAL A 643 -14.45 -1.27 16.83
C VAL A 643 -14.07 0.17 17.18
N GLU A 644 -13.22 0.81 16.37
CA GLU A 644 -12.87 2.23 16.55
C GLU A 644 -14.10 3.13 16.47
N TYR A 645 -15.03 2.87 15.56
CA TYR A 645 -16.27 3.63 15.45
C TYR A 645 -17.20 3.45 16.67
N ASP A 646 -17.42 2.22 17.12
CA ASP A 646 -18.34 1.92 18.22
C ASP A 646 -17.85 2.51 19.55
N THR A 647 -16.52 2.62 19.74
CA THR A 647 -15.92 3.27 20.92
C THR A 647 -16.19 4.78 21.02
N THR A 648 -16.68 5.42 19.95
CA THR A 648 -17.04 6.85 19.95
C THR A 648 -18.40 7.15 20.58
N GLY A 649 -19.19 6.15 20.95
CA GLY A 649 -20.50 6.33 21.59
C GLY A 649 -21.63 6.84 20.67
N CYS A 650 -21.38 6.93 19.35
CA CYS A 650 -22.29 7.47 18.35
C CYS A 650 -23.41 6.49 17.96
N THR A 651 -24.45 6.34 18.79
CA THR A 651 -25.49 5.30 18.62
C THR A 651 -26.78 5.73 17.91
N GLN A 652 -26.91 6.98 17.42
CA GLN A 652 -28.04 7.40 16.58
C GLN A 652 -27.61 8.20 15.34
N MET A 653 -28.12 7.80 14.17
CA MET A 653 -27.65 8.22 12.83
C MET A 653 -27.71 9.73 12.55
N LEU A 654 -28.72 10.45 13.08
CA LEU A 654 -28.80 11.91 12.91
C LEU A 654 -27.82 12.68 13.81
N THR A 655 -27.24 12.01 14.81
CA THR A 655 -26.31 12.59 15.78
C THR A 655 -24.86 12.23 15.47
N ALA A 656 -24.59 11.14 14.74
CA ALA A 656 -23.22 10.67 14.45
C ALA A 656 -22.37 11.68 13.66
N ALA A 657 -22.94 12.32 12.63
CA ALA A 657 -22.22 13.35 11.85
C ALA A 657 -21.93 14.62 12.66
N LYS A 658 -22.77 14.91 13.67
CA LYS A 658 -22.63 16.07 14.54
C LYS A 658 -21.71 15.80 15.74
N CYS A 659 -21.74 14.57 16.26
CA CYS A 659 -20.93 14.13 17.39
C CYS A 659 -19.45 13.93 17.01
N LEU A 660 -19.16 13.53 15.77
CA LEU A 660 -17.79 13.51 15.22
C LEU A 660 -17.24 14.91 14.90
N MET A 661 -18.10 15.91 14.69
CA MET A 661 -17.69 17.31 14.43
C MET A 661 -17.63 18.17 15.71
N ASP A 662 -18.48 17.92 16.71
CA ASP A 662 -18.53 18.71 17.95
C ASP A 662 -17.50 18.23 19.02
N ASN A 663 -16.93 17.03 18.88
CA ASN A 663 -15.83 16.52 19.74
C ASN A 663 -14.42 16.80 19.20
N PHE A 664 -14.32 17.47 18.04
CA PHE A 664 -13.05 17.91 17.46
C PHE A 664 -13.08 19.43 17.34
N ASP A 665 -12.18 20.07 18.07
CA ASP A 665 -12.15 21.52 18.26
C ASP A 665 -12.19 22.27 16.93
N SER A 666 -13.07 23.26 16.86
CA SER A 666 -13.35 24.02 15.65
C SER A 666 -12.30 25.10 15.44
N ASP A 667 -11.38 24.91 14.49
CA ASP A 667 -11.03 25.96 13.52
C ASP A 667 -10.21 25.41 12.33
N THR A 668 -10.70 25.73 11.12
CA THR A 668 -10.06 25.62 9.79
C THR A 668 -9.97 24.26 9.05
N SER A 669 -10.99 24.07 8.18
CA SER A 669 -10.97 23.54 6.80
C SER A 669 -10.45 22.12 6.45
N SER A 670 -11.35 21.37 5.78
CA SER A 670 -11.16 20.16 4.94
C SER A 670 -10.79 18.82 5.63
N HIS A 671 -11.73 18.26 6.39
CA HIS A 671 -11.66 16.87 6.88
C HIS A 671 -12.49 15.91 6.01
N LEU A 672 -11.88 14.77 5.64
CA LEU A 672 -12.51 13.65 4.95
C LEU A 672 -12.99 12.61 5.97
N ALA A 673 -14.28 12.30 5.97
CA ALA A 673 -14.81 11.12 6.67
C ALA A 673 -15.16 10.05 5.64
N MET A 674 -14.50 8.89 5.73
CA MET A 674 -14.80 7.70 4.91
C MET A 674 -15.28 6.58 5.82
N TRP A 675 -16.58 6.29 5.78
CA TRP A 675 -17.13 5.09 6.39
C TRP A 675 -17.74 4.22 5.29
N SER A 676 -17.21 3.00 5.12
CA SER A 676 -17.77 1.96 4.24
C SER A 676 -17.18 0.61 4.69
N ASN A 677 -17.95 -0.15 5.47
CA ASN A 677 -17.69 -1.56 5.71
C ASN A 677 -18.44 -2.36 4.65
N GLY A 678 -17.70 -3.12 3.84
CA GLY A 678 -18.23 -3.88 2.71
C GLY A 678 -17.82 -3.29 1.37
N GLY A 679 -16.66 -3.71 0.88
CA GLY A 679 -16.32 -3.63 -0.52
C GLY A 679 -16.05 -5.02 -1.08
N ASP A 680 -16.13 -5.11 -2.39
CA ASP A 680 -15.83 -6.34 -3.11
C ASP A 680 -14.31 -6.53 -3.23
N PRO A 681 -13.71 -7.64 -2.79
CA PRO A 681 -12.31 -7.93 -3.09
C PRO A 681 -12.03 -7.99 -4.61
N ASP A 682 -13.06 -8.27 -5.42
CA ASP A 682 -13.00 -8.35 -6.89
C ASP A 682 -13.26 -7.04 -7.65
N MET A 683 -13.58 -5.91 -6.97
CA MET A 683 -13.70 -4.60 -7.63
C MET A 683 -12.42 -3.77 -7.61
N ILE A 684 -12.11 -3.12 -8.75
CA ILE A 684 -10.94 -2.24 -8.87
C ILE A 684 -11.32 -0.91 -8.22
N PRO A 685 -10.69 -0.49 -7.12
CA PRO A 685 -11.00 0.79 -6.50
C PRO A 685 -10.82 1.93 -7.53
N GLU A 686 -11.90 2.66 -7.89
CA GLU A 686 -11.72 4.00 -8.44
C GLU A 686 -11.43 4.94 -7.28
N ILE A 687 -10.35 5.66 -7.49
CA ILE A 687 -9.84 6.64 -6.58
C ILE A 687 -10.83 7.84 -6.57
N PRO A 688 -11.37 8.29 -5.41
CA PRO A 688 -12.52 9.20 -5.37
C PRO A 688 -12.21 10.61 -5.88
N LEU A 689 -13.17 11.16 -6.63
CA LEU A 689 -13.19 12.51 -7.18
C LEU A 689 -13.65 13.51 -6.10
N MET A 690 -12.83 14.51 -5.74
CA MET A 690 -13.11 15.49 -4.68
C MET A 690 -13.81 16.76 -5.21
N GLN A 691 -14.95 17.14 -4.63
CA GLN A 691 -15.56 18.48 -4.79
C GLN A 691 -16.08 19.02 -3.43
N ASN A 692 -15.73 20.26 -3.13
CA ASN A 692 -16.02 20.98 -1.88
C ASN A 692 -17.52 21.13 -1.55
N ARG A 693 -17.95 20.70 -0.36
CA ARG A 693 -18.58 21.50 0.73
C ARG A 693 -19.16 20.57 1.82
N HIS A 694 -18.91 20.95 3.07
CA HIS A 694 -19.12 20.17 4.30
C HIS A 694 -20.58 19.73 4.49
N THR A 695 -20.76 18.52 5.04
CA THR A 695 -21.98 17.68 5.17
C THR A 695 -22.47 16.94 3.91
N GLU A 696 -22.12 17.37 2.70
CA GLU A 696 -22.37 16.58 1.47
C GLU A 696 -21.28 15.52 1.23
N LEU A 697 -20.09 15.70 1.81
CA LEU A 697 -18.86 14.96 1.48
C LEU A 697 -18.81 13.54 2.05
N ALA A 698 -19.26 13.29 3.29
CA ALA A 698 -19.22 11.94 3.87
C ALA A 698 -20.19 10.98 3.15
N MET A 699 -21.35 11.49 2.75
CA MET A 699 -22.30 10.76 1.89
C MET A 699 -21.74 10.66 0.48
N LYS A 700 -21.23 11.73 -0.15
CA LYS A 700 -20.59 11.67 -1.49
C LYS A 700 -19.34 10.81 -1.56
N VAL A 701 -18.65 10.51 -0.46
CA VAL A 701 -17.40 9.74 -0.45
C VAL A 701 -17.67 8.24 -0.21
N ALA A 702 -18.59 7.90 0.70
CA ALA A 702 -19.15 6.54 0.77
C ALA A 702 -19.92 6.20 -0.52
N MET A 703 -20.66 7.17 -1.06
CA MET A 703 -21.41 7.03 -2.30
C MET A 703 -20.58 7.18 -3.56
N GLY A 704 -19.47 7.90 -3.51
CA GLY A 704 -18.49 8.00 -4.59
C GLY A 704 -17.66 6.74 -4.71
N ARG A 705 -17.32 6.08 -3.59
CA ARG A 705 -16.74 4.73 -3.59
C ARG A 705 -17.75 3.70 -4.07
N LEU A 706 -19.01 3.74 -3.62
CA LEU A 706 -20.04 2.86 -4.18
C LEU A 706 -20.25 3.12 -5.67
N LEU A 707 -20.35 4.37 -6.14
CA LEU A 707 -20.48 4.71 -7.57
C LEU A 707 -19.28 4.28 -8.40
N SER A 708 -18.05 4.50 -7.92
CA SER A 708 -16.79 4.00 -8.50
C SER A 708 -16.85 2.50 -8.74
N LEU A 709 -17.31 1.81 -7.71
CA LEU A 709 -17.56 0.40 -7.75
C LEU A 709 -18.63 0.13 -8.85
N VAL A 710 -19.73 0.89 -8.95
CA VAL A 710 -20.78 0.66 -9.96
C VAL A 710 -20.59 1.23 -11.37
N THR A 711 -19.61 2.09 -11.63
CA THR A 711 -19.33 2.70 -12.94
C THR A 711 -18.28 1.94 -13.77
N ARG A 712 -17.32 1.26 -13.13
CA ARG A 712 -16.32 0.40 -13.82
C ARG A 712 -16.90 -0.91 -14.28
#